data_AF-A0A3P6GUH6-F1
#
_entry.id   AF-A0A3P6GUH6-F1
#
_cell.length_a   1.000
_cell.length_b   1.000
_cell.length_c   1.000
_cell.angle_alpha   90.00
_cell.angle_beta   90.00
_cell.angle_gamma   90.00
#
_symmetry.space_group_name_H-M   'P 1'
#
loop_
_entity.id
_entity.type
_entity.pdbx_description
1 polymer ?
#
loop_
_entity_poly.entity_id
_entity_poly.type
_entity_poly.pdbx_seq_one_letter_code
_entity_poly.pdbx_strand_id
1 'polypeptide(L)'
;MLHELLLALLGFTGDLIVDEREQLKTLGLDSPLSDESTFKLAPDISFIQPSERDLIERLIKLGFYYRELDRFANKSRNLSWIRSVTSVHPLERADELSKQSSSSGEKKPSVYRRAIANGIVEILSVYRSAVLHIEQKLLAETTPILATVTQGLNKFFVLFPPLYEVVLEIERDDIRGGQLLNVLNKRCHCGVPELRACLQRLLWHGHQVMYNQLAAWMVYGILQDPHEEFFIKRQEDGDLDHRSSQEEISEKLARTSVHETSLTDWHSGFHISLDMLPDHIPMRLGESVLFAGKAIRVLRNPSPAFQFQKDKSFQQTMRGSQRIRGFMHSDFSEKETELDADLTGEELLPQSEADKIEAMLKDLKESSEFHKRSFECTVDSVRAIAASHLWQLVVVRADLNGHLKALKDYFLLEKGDFFQCFLEESRQLMRFPPRQSTGEADLMVPFQLAATKTIGEEDKYFSRVSLRLPSFGVTVRSSQADLARSKLALTGKANLTSDTSVDGWDAIALEYSVDWPMQLFFTQEVLSKYLKVFQYLIRLKRTQMELEKSWASVMHQDHMDFAQHRKDGTKESISQQRRQGIRPMWRVREHMAFLIRNLQFYIQVDVIESQWKVLQTHIEDSQDFTELVGFHQEYLSALISQSFLDIGAVSRILDSIMKLCLQFCWNIENHESNPNTSGLENISEEFNQKSNSLYTILRSSKLAGSQRAPFLRRFLLRLNFNSFYEATTRGLLNVVRQRPALPL
;
A
#
# COMPACT_ATOMS: atom_id res chain seq x y z
N MET A 1 64.40 6.41 25.55
CA MET A 1 63.45 7.51 25.87
C MET A 1 62.85 8.11 24.60
N LEU A 2 63.54 8.94 23.80
CA LEU A 2 62.92 9.62 22.65
C LEU A 2 62.42 8.65 21.55
N HIS A 3 63.25 7.68 21.17
CA HIS A 3 62.86 6.64 20.21
C HIS A 3 61.66 5.80 20.70
N GLU A 4 61.68 5.41 21.97
CA GLU A 4 60.56 4.69 22.59
C GLU A 4 59.29 5.54 22.68
N LEU A 5 59.40 6.85 22.93
CA LEU A 5 58.26 7.76 22.93
C LEU A 5 57.63 7.87 21.54
N LEU A 6 58.43 7.97 20.48
CA LEU A 6 57.93 7.99 19.10
C LEU A 6 57.29 6.66 18.71
N LEU A 7 57.87 5.53 19.12
CA LEU A 7 57.28 4.20 18.92
C LEU A 7 55.96 4.03 19.68
N ALA A 8 55.89 4.52 20.92
CA ALA A 8 54.67 4.50 21.71
C ALA A 8 53.56 5.37 21.12
N LEU A 9 53.91 6.52 20.52
CA LEU A 9 52.96 7.35 19.78
C LEU A 9 52.36 6.63 18.55
N LEU A 10 53.06 5.63 18.01
CA LEU A 10 52.58 4.73 16.95
C LEU A 10 51.95 3.44 17.49
N GLY A 11 51.72 3.35 18.81
CA GLY A 11 51.01 2.23 19.45
C GLY A 11 51.89 1.03 19.80
N PHE A 12 53.22 1.11 19.62
CA PHE A 12 54.14 0.04 20.04
C PHE A 12 54.56 0.22 21.50
N THR A 13 54.36 -0.81 22.31
CA THR A 13 54.82 -0.87 23.70
C THR A 13 56.30 -1.23 23.76
N GLY A 14 56.99 -0.84 24.84
CA GLY A 14 58.41 -1.08 25.05
C GLY A 14 58.73 -1.27 26.52
N ASP A 15 60.02 -1.25 26.88
CA ASP A 15 60.46 -1.49 28.26
C ASP A 15 60.18 -0.28 29.18
N LEU A 16 60.16 0.94 28.64
CA LEU A 16 59.86 2.16 29.40
C LEU A 16 58.36 2.49 29.43
N ILE A 17 57.61 2.06 28.41
CA ILE A 17 56.18 2.37 28.21
C ILE A 17 55.41 1.06 28.12
N VAL A 18 54.69 0.75 29.19
CA VAL A 18 54.05 -0.55 29.39
C VAL A 18 52.53 -0.42 29.22
N ASP A 19 51.90 -1.40 28.58
CA ASP A 19 50.44 -1.54 28.51
C ASP A 19 49.94 -2.45 29.64
N GLU A 20 49.15 -1.91 30.55
CA GLU A 20 48.54 -2.67 31.66
C GLU A 20 47.63 -3.82 31.15
N ARG A 21 47.07 -3.72 29.92
CA ARG A 21 46.27 -4.80 29.32
C ARG A 21 47.12 -6.01 28.91
N GLU A 22 48.36 -5.80 28.49
CA GLU A 22 49.28 -6.91 28.15
C GLU A 22 49.73 -7.65 29.41
N GLN A 23 49.85 -6.94 30.54
CA GLN A 23 50.08 -7.53 31.86
C GLN A 23 48.87 -8.31 32.42
N LEU A 24 47.63 -7.88 32.10
CA LEU A 24 46.41 -8.59 32.48
C LEU A 24 46.13 -9.80 31.58
N LYS A 25 46.49 -9.74 30.29
CA LYS A 25 46.39 -10.89 29.36
C LYS A 25 47.36 -12.01 29.69
N THR A 26 48.56 -11.71 30.20
CA THR A 26 49.48 -12.73 30.72
C THR A 26 48.97 -13.40 32.01
N LEU A 27 47.98 -12.79 32.68
CA LEU A 27 47.27 -13.33 33.85
C LEU A 27 45.93 -14.04 33.49
N GLY A 28 45.58 -14.17 32.21
CA GLY A 28 44.46 -15.00 31.74
C GLY A 28 43.05 -14.41 31.91
N LEU A 29 42.91 -13.10 32.11
CA LEU A 29 41.60 -12.43 32.20
C LEU A 29 41.34 -11.59 30.92
N ASP A 30 40.35 -11.97 30.13
CA ASP A 30 39.86 -11.14 29.00
C ASP A 30 39.19 -9.88 29.56
N SER A 31 39.91 -8.76 29.61
CA SER A 31 39.31 -7.50 30.05
C SER A 31 38.45 -6.87 28.94
N PRO A 32 37.26 -6.35 29.27
CA PRO A 32 36.49 -5.52 28.34
C PRO A 32 37.25 -4.23 28.02
N LEU A 33 36.89 -3.61 26.88
CA LEU A 33 37.34 -2.25 26.50
C LEU A 33 37.05 -1.29 27.67
N SER A 34 38.09 -0.79 28.35
CA SER A 34 37.98 0.20 29.42
C SER A 34 37.99 1.63 28.87
N ASP A 35 37.25 2.53 29.52
CA ASP A 35 37.24 3.98 29.25
C ASP A 35 38.60 4.64 29.55
N GLU A 36 39.46 3.99 30.34
CA GLU A 36 40.75 4.54 30.76
C GLU A 36 41.92 4.06 29.90
N SER A 37 42.87 4.97 29.65
CA SER A 37 44.11 4.73 28.93
C SER A 37 45.01 3.75 29.68
N THR A 38 45.37 2.63 29.07
CA THR A 38 46.13 1.56 29.73
C THR A 38 47.63 1.64 29.56
N PHE A 39 48.12 2.60 28.76
CA PHE A 39 49.54 2.86 28.64
C PHE A 39 50.03 3.72 29.81
N LYS A 40 51.01 3.21 30.57
CA LYS A 40 51.65 3.92 31.67
C LYS A 40 53.17 3.88 31.55
N LEU A 41 53.82 4.89 32.12
CA LEU A 41 55.27 4.93 32.23
C LEU A 41 55.71 4.04 33.40
N ALA A 42 56.77 3.25 33.23
CA ALA A 42 57.28 2.38 34.30
C ALA A 42 57.52 3.17 35.61
N PRO A 43 57.09 2.64 36.78
CA PRO A 43 57.21 3.34 38.06
C PRO A 43 58.67 3.55 38.49
N ASP A 44 59.59 2.73 37.98
CA ASP A 44 60.99 2.65 38.46
C ASP A 44 61.95 3.69 37.87
N ILE A 45 61.43 4.66 37.10
CA ILE A 45 62.25 5.66 36.42
C ILE A 45 62.52 6.87 37.32
N SER A 46 63.74 6.96 37.85
CA SER A 46 64.17 8.03 38.78
C SER A 46 64.79 9.27 38.10
N PHE A 47 65.05 9.23 36.78
CA PHE A 47 65.77 10.29 36.05
C PHE A 47 64.87 11.35 35.39
N ILE A 48 63.54 11.25 35.52
CA ILE A 48 62.55 12.15 34.92
C ILE A 48 61.93 13.02 36.00
N GLN A 49 61.81 14.33 35.77
CA GLN A 49 61.12 15.20 36.73
C GLN A 49 59.61 14.91 36.76
N PRO A 50 58.92 15.11 37.89
CA PRO A 50 57.47 14.88 37.98
C PRO A 50 56.67 15.61 36.90
N SER A 51 57.03 16.85 36.55
CA SER A 51 56.37 17.61 35.48
C SER A 51 56.61 17.05 34.08
N GLU A 52 57.78 16.47 33.82
CA GLU A 52 58.09 15.80 32.55
C GLU A 52 57.36 14.46 32.46
N ARG A 53 57.23 13.76 33.59
CA ARG A 53 56.48 12.51 33.71
C ARG A 53 55.01 12.74 33.35
N ASP A 54 54.37 13.76 33.91
CA ASP A 54 52.98 14.10 33.61
C ASP A 54 52.76 14.41 32.11
N LEU A 55 53.71 15.12 31.49
CA LEU A 55 53.66 15.44 30.06
C LEU A 55 53.86 14.21 29.17
N ILE A 56 54.78 13.32 29.54
CA ILE A 56 55.02 12.05 28.85
C ILE A 56 53.79 11.15 28.98
N GLU A 57 53.23 11.01 30.18
CA GLU A 57 51.99 10.25 30.41
C GLU A 57 50.84 10.82 29.58
N ARG A 58 50.71 12.14 29.48
CA ARG A 58 49.72 12.79 28.61
C ARG A 58 49.95 12.41 27.13
N LEU A 59 51.19 12.46 26.63
CA LEU A 59 51.52 12.07 25.26
C LEU A 59 51.24 10.60 24.96
N ILE A 60 51.58 9.71 25.90
CA ILE A 60 51.38 8.27 25.78
C ILE A 60 49.89 7.91 25.61
N LYS A 61 48.97 8.69 26.21
CA LYS A 61 47.52 8.52 25.98
C LYS A 61 47.13 8.66 24.51
N LEU A 62 47.80 9.51 23.73
CA LEU A 62 47.56 9.60 22.28
C LEU A 62 47.96 8.32 21.54
N GLY A 63 49.08 7.72 21.94
CA GLY A 63 49.53 6.44 21.40
C GLY A 63 48.54 5.30 21.66
N PHE A 64 47.93 5.30 22.86
CA PHE A 64 46.85 4.38 23.20
C PHE A 64 45.62 4.56 22.30
N TYR A 65 45.13 5.80 22.15
CA TYR A 65 43.99 6.08 21.28
C TYR A 65 44.28 5.70 19.83
N TYR A 66 45.48 5.99 19.33
CA TYR A 66 45.91 5.59 17.99
C TYR A 66 45.86 4.06 17.81
N ARG A 67 46.39 3.28 18.77
CA ARG A 67 46.40 1.81 18.71
C ARG A 67 44.99 1.24 18.66
N GLU A 68 44.07 1.73 19.49
CA GLU A 68 42.69 1.23 19.51
C GLU A 68 41.90 1.64 18.26
N LEU A 69 42.08 2.87 17.76
CA LEU A 69 41.48 3.31 16.50
C LEU A 69 41.99 2.50 15.30
N ASP A 70 43.29 2.19 15.23
CA ASP A 70 43.88 1.36 14.17
C ASP A 70 43.42 -0.10 14.27
N ARG A 71 43.32 -0.64 15.49
CA ARG A 71 42.75 -1.97 15.76
C ARG A 71 41.30 -2.07 15.26
N PHE A 72 40.47 -1.08 15.59
CA PHE A 72 39.08 -1.04 15.12
C PHE A 72 39.02 -0.96 13.59
N ALA A 73 39.84 -0.11 12.97
CA ALA A 73 39.88 0.04 11.52
C ALA A 73 40.31 -1.27 10.81
N ASN A 74 41.31 -1.97 11.34
CA ASN A 74 41.75 -3.24 10.75
C ASN A 74 40.72 -4.35 10.94
N LYS A 75 40.11 -4.45 12.12
CA LYS A 75 39.04 -5.41 12.42
C LYS A 75 37.82 -5.26 11.51
N SER A 76 37.40 -4.03 11.26
CA SER A 76 36.25 -3.70 10.40
C SER A 76 36.54 -3.78 8.90
N ARG A 77 37.81 -3.67 8.48
CA ARG A 77 38.24 -3.85 7.08
C ARG A 77 38.56 -5.30 6.71
N ASN A 78 38.78 -6.19 7.69
CA ASN A 78 39.12 -7.59 7.44
C ASN A 78 38.02 -8.32 6.64
N LEU A 79 38.38 -8.78 5.43
CA LEU A 79 37.49 -9.48 4.50
C LEU A 79 37.58 -11.01 4.65
N SER A 80 37.91 -11.53 5.83
CA SER A 80 38.06 -12.98 6.06
C SER A 80 36.80 -13.76 5.67
N TRP A 81 35.63 -13.14 5.80
CA TRP A 81 34.33 -13.68 5.38
C TRP A 81 34.13 -13.78 3.86
N ILE A 82 34.89 -13.08 3.02
CA ILE A 82 34.81 -13.24 1.54
C ILE A 82 35.60 -14.48 1.10
N ARG A 83 36.70 -14.79 1.79
CA ARG A 83 37.50 -15.99 1.50
C ARG A 83 36.75 -17.28 1.85
N SER A 84 35.91 -17.27 2.88
CA SER A 84 35.06 -18.42 3.23
C SER A 84 33.95 -18.70 2.20
N VAL A 85 33.58 -17.72 1.35
CA VAL A 85 32.54 -17.90 0.32
C VAL A 85 33.11 -18.42 -1.01
N THR A 86 34.39 -18.19 -1.29
CA THR A 86 34.97 -18.46 -2.61
C THR A 86 35.67 -19.83 -2.72
N SER A 87 35.79 -20.59 -1.62
CA SER A 87 36.51 -21.87 -1.62
C SER A 87 35.77 -23.01 -0.91
N VAL A 88 34.54 -23.36 -1.32
CA VAL A 88 33.95 -24.66 -0.93
C VAL A 88 33.06 -25.21 -2.06
N HIS A 89 33.39 -26.42 -2.53
CA HIS A 89 32.57 -27.20 -3.47
C HIS A 89 31.25 -27.66 -2.82
N PRO A 90 30.18 -27.94 -3.61
CA PRO A 90 28.80 -28.08 -3.08
C PRO A 90 28.49 -29.33 -2.24
N LEU A 91 29.44 -30.26 -2.01
CA LEU A 91 29.13 -31.59 -1.42
C LEU A 91 29.58 -31.81 0.02
N GLU A 92 30.34 -30.89 0.63
CA GLU A 92 30.79 -31.01 2.04
C GLU A 92 29.94 -30.16 3.01
N ARG A 93 28.74 -29.76 2.58
CA ARG A 93 27.87 -28.82 3.31
C ARG A 93 27.12 -29.44 4.50
N ALA A 94 27.18 -30.75 4.71
CA ALA A 94 26.38 -31.44 5.73
C ALA A 94 27.14 -31.75 7.04
N ASP A 95 28.46 -31.93 7.01
CA ASP A 95 29.20 -32.43 8.19
C ASP A 95 29.86 -31.33 9.05
N GLU A 96 30.15 -30.15 8.51
CA GLU A 96 30.79 -29.07 9.28
C GLU A 96 29.80 -28.21 10.10
N LEU A 97 28.49 -28.28 9.81
CA LEU A 97 27.45 -27.54 10.54
C LEU A 97 27.22 -28.04 11.97
N SER A 98 27.79 -29.18 12.35
CA SER A 98 27.56 -29.82 13.66
C SER A 98 28.65 -29.58 14.71
N LYS A 99 29.81 -28.98 14.36
CA LYS A 99 30.96 -28.89 15.27
C LYS A 99 31.51 -27.48 15.57
N GLN A 100 30.92 -26.41 15.03
CA GLN A 100 31.39 -25.02 15.29
C GLN A 100 30.48 -24.19 16.21
N SER A 101 29.57 -24.81 16.97
CA SER A 101 28.65 -24.08 17.85
C SER A 101 29.20 -23.77 19.25
N SER A 102 30.52 -23.74 19.48
CA SER A 102 31.06 -23.52 20.84
C SER A 102 32.43 -22.83 20.96
N SER A 103 32.75 -21.81 20.13
CA SER A 103 33.78 -20.82 20.51
C SER A 103 33.76 -19.53 19.68
N SER A 104 33.45 -18.41 20.35
CA SER A 104 33.53 -16.99 19.90
C SER A 104 32.55 -16.50 18.82
N GLY A 105 31.66 -15.56 19.20
CA GLY A 105 30.67 -14.96 18.31
C GLY A 105 31.28 -14.10 17.20
N GLU A 106 31.24 -14.57 15.97
CA GLU A 106 31.59 -13.78 14.80
C GLU A 106 30.50 -12.70 14.55
N LYS A 107 30.84 -11.45 14.84
CA LYS A 107 29.98 -10.28 14.59
C LYS A 107 29.70 -10.17 13.08
N LYS A 108 28.43 -10.06 12.68
CA LYS A 108 28.03 -9.88 11.27
C LYS A 108 28.74 -8.67 10.62
N PRO A 109 29.29 -8.80 9.41
CA PRO A 109 29.95 -7.70 8.71
C PRO A 109 28.98 -6.56 8.37
N SER A 110 29.49 -5.33 8.30
CA SER A 110 28.73 -4.10 8.06
C SER A 110 29.45 -3.22 7.03
N VAL A 111 28.73 -2.75 6.00
CA VAL A 111 29.27 -1.88 4.95
C VAL A 111 29.51 -0.47 5.49
N TYR A 112 28.60 0.02 6.33
CA TYR A 112 28.71 1.34 6.96
C TYR A 112 29.89 1.43 7.92
N ARG A 113 30.13 0.39 8.76
CA ARG A 113 31.33 0.34 9.62
C ARG A 113 32.61 0.35 8.81
N ARG A 114 32.64 -0.36 7.69
CA ARG A 114 33.80 -0.38 6.79
C ARG A 114 34.07 1.00 6.18
N ALA A 115 33.04 1.73 5.80
CA ALA A 115 33.19 3.09 5.27
C ALA A 115 33.76 4.04 6.33
N ILE A 116 33.26 3.98 7.57
CA ILE A 116 33.81 4.77 8.67
C ILE A 116 35.25 4.37 8.99
N ALA A 117 35.57 3.07 8.96
CA ALA A 117 36.93 2.59 9.15
C ALA A 117 37.90 3.18 8.14
N ASN A 118 37.51 3.31 6.87
CA ASN A 118 38.31 4.00 5.86
C ASN A 118 38.52 5.49 6.22
N GLY A 119 37.48 6.16 6.72
CA GLY A 119 37.58 7.55 7.20
C GLY A 119 38.49 7.69 8.42
N ILE A 120 38.45 6.74 9.36
CA ILE A 120 39.36 6.71 10.52
C ILE A 120 40.80 6.52 10.04
N VAL A 121 41.05 5.63 9.07
CA VAL A 121 42.39 5.42 8.50
C VAL A 121 42.93 6.69 7.82
N GLU A 122 42.06 7.48 7.16
CA GLU A 122 42.43 8.78 6.59
C GLU A 122 42.87 9.77 7.70
N ILE A 123 42.18 9.78 8.85
CA ILE A 123 42.59 10.62 9.99
C ILE A 123 43.90 10.13 10.61
N LEU A 124 44.05 8.81 10.77
CA LEU A 124 45.26 8.19 11.31
C LEU A 124 46.46 8.39 10.37
N SER A 125 46.28 8.48 9.05
CA SER A 125 47.36 8.77 8.11
C SER A 125 47.88 10.21 8.26
N VAL A 126 46.99 11.17 8.54
CA VAL A 126 47.37 12.57 8.87
C VAL A 126 48.13 12.64 10.19
N TYR A 127 47.78 11.80 11.17
CA TYR A 127 48.56 11.68 12.41
C TYR A 127 49.95 11.08 12.16
N ARG A 128 50.04 9.99 11.39
CA ARG A 128 51.32 9.37 11.02
C ARG A 128 52.25 10.36 10.32
N SER A 129 51.74 11.18 9.40
CA SER A 129 52.54 12.19 8.73
C SER A 129 53.01 13.30 9.68
N ALA A 130 52.19 13.68 10.67
CA ALA A 130 52.60 14.61 11.73
C ALA A 130 53.73 14.03 12.60
N VAL A 131 53.63 12.76 12.99
CA VAL A 131 54.69 12.06 13.76
C VAL A 131 55.99 11.98 12.96
N LEU A 132 55.92 11.64 11.67
CA LEU A 132 57.09 11.63 10.78
C LEU A 132 57.73 13.02 10.64
N HIS A 133 56.92 14.07 10.54
CA HIS A 133 57.43 15.44 10.47
C HIS A 133 58.12 15.87 11.77
N ILE A 134 57.60 15.43 12.92
CA ILE A 134 58.23 15.65 14.23
C ILE A 134 59.56 14.90 14.30
N GLU A 135 59.62 13.65 13.85
CA GLU A 135 60.86 12.87 13.79
C GLU A 135 61.93 13.58 12.94
N GLN A 136 61.56 14.04 11.74
CA GLN A 136 62.47 14.81 10.87
C GLN A 136 63.00 16.09 11.53
N LYS A 137 62.14 16.82 12.26
CA LYS A 137 62.53 18.01 13.01
C LYS A 137 63.47 17.70 14.17
N LEU A 138 63.22 16.61 14.90
CA LEU A 138 64.05 16.17 16.00
C LEU A 138 65.44 15.70 15.53
N LEU A 139 65.56 15.21 14.29
CA LEU A 139 66.84 14.88 13.67
C LEU A 139 67.61 16.11 13.15
N ALA A 140 66.89 17.18 12.77
CA ALA A 140 67.49 18.38 12.17
C ALA A 140 67.89 19.45 13.19
N GLU A 141 67.14 19.64 14.27
CA GLU A 141 67.34 20.70 15.27
C GLU A 141 67.43 20.14 16.70
N THR A 142 68.39 20.64 17.49
CA THR A 142 68.52 20.37 18.93
C THR A 142 67.65 21.33 19.75
N THR A 143 66.34 21.33 19.51
CA THR A 143 65.35 22.08 20.29
C THR A 143 64.82 21.26 21.48
N PRO A 144 64.11 21.86 22.47
CA PRO A 144 63.50 21.09 23.55
C PRO A 144 62.52 20.03 23.02
N ILE A 145 62.95 18.77 23.10
CA ILE A 145 62.28 17.58 22.54
C ILE A 145 60.79 17.52 22.89
N LEU A 146 60.46 17.66 24.19
CA LEU A 146 59.10 17.47 24.69
C LEU A 146 58.15 18.60 24.28
N ALA A 147 58.67 19.83 24.16
CA ALA A 147 57.90 20.98 23.70
C ALA A 147 57.57 20.85 22.20
N THR A 148 58.54 20.44 21.38
CA THR A 148 58.36 20.23 19.94
C THR A 148 57.33 19.13 19.66
N VAL A 149 57.37 18.02 20.41
CA VAL A 149 56.41 16.90 20.28
C VAL A 149 55.00 17.33 20.72
N THR A 150 54.87 17.97 21.89
CA THR A 150 53.56 18.42 22.41
C THR A 150 52.91 19.48 21.52
N GLN A 151 53.69 20.44 20.99
CA GLN A 151 53.19 21.44 20.05
C GLN A 151 52.74 20.80 18.72
N GLY A 152 53.55 19.87 18.18
CA GLY A 152 53.24 19.18 16.92
C GLY A 152 52.00 18.30 17.00
N LEU A 153 51.65 17.78 18.17
CA LEU A 153 50.52 16.88 18.39
C LEU A 153 49.29 17.53 19.04
N ASN A 154 49.33 18.84 19.31
CA ASN A 154 48.26 19.54 20.04
C ASN A 154 46.86 19.34 19.44
N LYS A 155 46.77 19.33 18.11
CA LYS A 155 45.51 19.09 17.37
C LYS A 155 44.90 17.72 17.69
N PHE A 156 45.72 16.68 17.83
CA PHE A 156 45.24 15.31 18.04
C PHE A 156 44.78 15.05 19.48
N PHE A 157 45.24 15.85 20.45
CA PHE A 157 44.71 15.83 21.81
C PHE A 157 43.23 16.22 21.89
N VAL A 158 42.76 17.03 20.94
CA VAL A 158 41.35 17.43 20.85
C VAL A 158 40.54 16.43 20.03
N LEU A 159 41.15 15.79 19.02
CA LEU A 159 40.46 14.90 18.08
C LEU A 159 40.31 13.45 18.58
N PHE A 160 41.36 12.86 19.14
CA PHE A 160 41.38 11.41 19.42
C PHE A 160 40.45 10.95 20.55
N PRO A 161 40.32 11.65 21.69
CA PRO A 161 39.44 11.19 22.76
C PRO A 161 37.96 11.08 22.32
N PRO A 162 37.35 12.11 21.69
CA PRO A 162 35.97 12.00 21.20
C PRO A 162 35.79 10.92 20.11
N LEU A 163 36.79 10.73 19.25
CA LEU A 163 36.75 9.67 18.24
C LEU A 163 36.80 8.27 18.88
N TYR A 164 37.60 8.11 19.92
CA TYR A 164 37.69 6.86 20.67
C TYR A 164 36.37 6.54 21.39
N GLU A 165 35.74 7.54 22.03
CA GLU A 165 34.41 7.38 22.64
C GLU A 165 33.36 6.91 21.62
N VAL A 166 33.37 7.48 20.41
CA VAL A 166 32.46 7.06 19.33
C VAL A 166 32.73 5.60 18.92
N VAL A 167 33.99 5.20 18.77
CA VAL A 167 34.35 3.81 18.43
C VAL A 167 33.95 2.83 19.55
N LEU A 168 34.14 3.23 20.81
CA LEU A 168 33.68 2.44 21.96
C LEU A 168 32.18 2.25 21.97
N GLU A 169 31.41 3.33 21.73
CA GLU A 169 29.95 3.29 21.63
C GLU A 169 29.52 2.31 20.51
N ILE A 170 30.17 2.39 19.34
CA ILE A 170 29.90 1.51 18.19
C ILE A 170 30.18 0.03 18.52
N GLU A 171 31.29 -0.27 19.20
CA GLU A 171 31.65 -1.65 19.53
C GLU A 171 30.84 -2.24 20.68
N ARG A 172 30.44 -1.42 21.66
CA ARG A 172 29.64 -1.80 22.83
C ARG A 172 28.20 -2.11 22.43
N ASP A 173 27.57 -1.19 21.70
CA ASP A 173 26.14 -1.27 21.40
C ASP A 173 25.85 -1.99 20.07
N ASP A 174 26.90 -2.51 19.42
CA ASP A 174 26.87 -3.17 18.11
C ASP A 174 26.05 -2.39 17.06
N ILE A 175 26.23 -1.05 17.03
CA ILE A 175 25.52 -0.13 16.13
C ILE A 175 25.86 -0.40 14.65
N ARG A 176 24.84 -0.50 13.79
CA ARG A 176 24.95 -0.84 12.35
C ARG A 176 24.10 0.10 11.48
N GLY A 177 24.38 0.10 10.18
CA GLY A 177 23.56 0.80 9.17
C GLY A 177 23.28 2.28 9.48
N GLY A 178 22.02 2.71 9.30
CA GLY A 178 21.61 4.09 9.51
C GLY A 178 21.70 4.59 10.96
N GLN A 179 21.69 3.69 11.96
CA GLN A 179 21.91 4.08 13.37
C GLN A 179 23.31 4.68 13.57
N LEU A 180 24.28 4.20 12.80
CA LEU A 180 25.65 4.69 12.82
C LEU A 180 25.74 6.13 12.31
N LEU A 181 24.96 6.46 11.27
CA LEU A 181 24.82 7.82 10.78
C LEU A 181 24.15 8.73 11.82
N ASN A 182 23.21 8.21 12.61
CA ASN A 182 22.55 8.96 13.68
C ASN A 182 23.51 9.33 14.81
N VAL A 183 24.33 8.39 15.25
CA VAL A 183 25.35 8.65 16.28
C VAL A 183 26.36 9.69 15.79
N LEU A 184 26.90 9.53 14.57
CA LEU A 184 27.82 10.51 14.00
C LEU A 184 27.18 11.89 13.87
N ASN A 185 25.95 11.97 13.35
CA ASN A 185 25.25 13.23 13.18
C ASN A 185 24.97 13.93 14.52
N LYS A 186 24.60 13.19 15.58
CA LYS A 186 24.45 13.75 16.93
C LYS A 186 25.76 14.35 17.44
N ARG A 187 26.88 13.68 17.22
CA ARG A 187 28.22 14.15 17.65
C ARG A 187 28.77 15.31 16.80
N CYS A 188 28.33 15.46 15.56
CA CYS A 188 28.69 16.61 14.71
C CYS A 188 28.23 17.97 15.28
N HIS A 189 27.27 18.00 16.20
CA HIS A 189 26.78 19.21 16.87
C HIS A 189 27.73 19.67 18.00
N CYS A 190 29.03 19.76 17.70
CA CYS A 190 30.05 20.21 18.65
C CYS A 190 30.53 21.64 18.32
N GLY A 191 30.87 22.41 19.36
CA GLY A 191 31.36 23.79 19.23
C GLY A 191 32.83 23.91 18.78
N VAL A 192 33.53 22.79 18.62
CA VAL A 192 34.95 22.75 18.23
C VAL A 192 35.05 22.53 16.71
N PRO A 193 35.60 23.49 15.93
CA PRO A 193 35.57 23.43 14.47
C PRO A 193 36.41 22.28 13.89
N GLU A 194 37.55 21.96 14.51
CA GLU A 194 38.43 20.88 14.05
C GLU A 194 37.78 19.50 14.23
N LEU A 195 37.13 19.29 15.38
CA LEU A 195 36.39 18.07 15.68
C LEU A 195 35.17 17.94 14.77
N ARG A 196 34.44 19.05 14.56
CA ARG A 196 33.31 19.08 13.63
C ARG A 196 33.74 18.69 12.22
N ALA A 197 34.81 19.27 11.69
CA ALA A 197 35.33 18.94 10.36
C ALA A 197 35.73 17.46 10.25
N CYS A 198 36.34 16.90 11.30
CA CYS A 198 36.71 15.50 11.38
C CYS A 198 35.49 14.56 11.38
N LEU A 199 34.49 14.84 12.22
CA LEU A 199 33.25 14.07 12.28
C LEU A 199 32.41 14.21 11.01
N GLN A 200 32.36 15.40 10.40
CA GLN A 200 31.73 15.62 9.10
C GLN A 200 32.41 14.80 8.01
N ARG A 201 33.75 14.66 8.05
CA ARG A 201 34.48 13.80 7.11
C ARG A 201 34.14 12.32 7.29
N LEU A 202 34.00 11.85 8.52
CA LEU A 202 33.53 10.48 8.81
C LEU A 202 32.09 10.26 8.35
N LEU A 203 31.22 11.23 8.61
CA LEU A 203 29.82 11.22 8.17
C LEU A 203 29.73 11.20 6.64
N TRP A 204 30.59 11.93 5.94
CA TRP A 204 30.68 11.90 4.47
C TRP A 204 30.96 10.49 3.96
N HIS A 205 31.94 9.77 4.52
CA HIS A 205 32.21 8.37 4.15
C HIS A 205 30.99 7.46 4.38
N GLY A 206 30.24 7.67 5.47
CA GLY A 206 28.98 6.98 5.72
C GLY A 206 27.90 7.29 4.67
N HIS A 207 27.74 8.57 4.30
CA HIS A 207 26.81 8.98 3.25
C HIS A 207 27.18 8.45 1.86
N GLN A 208 28.46 8.21 1.55
CA GLN A 208 28.85 7.58 0.29
C GLN A 208 28.20 6.21 0.09
N VAL A 209 28.12 5.40 1.15
CA VAL A 209 27.44 4.09 1.11
C VAL A 209 25.94 4.28 0.91
N MET A 210 25.34 5.21 1.66
CA MET A 210 23.92 5.54 1.53
C MET A 210 23.57 6.00 0.12
N TYR A 211 24.36 6.88 -0.51
CA TYR A 211 24.12 7.34 -1.88
C TYR A 211 24.28 6.23 -2.91
N ASN A 212 25.20 5.29 -2.73
CA ASN A 212 25.31 4.13 -3.62
C ASN A 212 24.08 3.21 -3.50
N GLN A 213 23.59 2.97 -2.28
CA GLN A 213 22.35 2.21 -2.06
C GLN A 213 21.12 2.94 -2.63
N LEU A 214 21.05 4.26 -2.45
CA LEU A 214 20.02 5.11 -3.04
C LEU A 214 20.07 5.09 -4.57
N ALA A 215 21.25 5.17 -5.19
CA ALA A 215 21.39 5.08 -6.63
C ALA A 215 20.97 3.70 -7.16
N ALA A 216 21.37 2.62 -6.49
CA ALA A 216 20.93 1.27 -6.85
C ALA A 216 19.40 1.13 -6.83
N TRP A 217 18.76 1.71 -5.81
CA TRP A 217 17.31 1.66 -5.63
C TRP A 217 16.54 2.62 -6.54
N MET A 218 16.95 3.89 -6.61
CA MET A 218 16.25 4.97 -7.31
C MET A 218 16.64 5.09 -8.78
N VAL A 219 17.73 4.49 -9.26
CA VAL A 219 18.03 4.44 -10.69
C VAL A 219 17.59 3.10 -11.28
N TYR A 220 17.91 2.00 -10.59
CA TYR A 220 17.75 0.65 -11.14
C TYR A 220 16.61 -0.17 -10.50
N GLY A 221 16.01 0.27 -9.39
CA GLY A 221 14.98 -0.50 -8.68
C GLY A 221 15.53 -1.76 -7.97
N ILE A 222 16.84 -1.83 -7.75
CA ILE A 222 17.53 -2.97 -7.16
C ILE A 222 17.90 -2.65 -5.72
N LEU A 223 17.40 -3.46 -4.78
CA LEU A 223 17.77 -3.35 -3.37
C LEU A 223 19.08 -4.11 -3.13
N GLN A 224 20.21 -3.40 -3.12
CA GLN A 224 21.52 -3.94 -2.77
C GLN A 224 21.79 -3.78 -1.27
N ASP A 225 21.24 -4.70 -0.47
CA ASP A 225 21.42 -4.69 0.99
C ASP A 225 21.68 -6.08 1.58
N PRO A 226 22.90 -6.65 1.42
CA PRO A 226 23.24 -7.97 1.93
C PRO A 226 23.23 -8.11 3.46
N HIS A 227 23.20 -6.99 4.18
CA HIS A 227 23.34 -6.95 5.65
C HIS A 227 22.16 -6.26 6.34
N GLU A 228 21.08 -5.96 5.63
CA GLU A 228 19.88 -5.27 6.13
C GLU A 228 20.16 -3.95 6.85
N GLU A 229 21.08 -3.16 6.30
CA GLU A 229 21.55 -1.91 6.88
C GLU A 229 20.87 -0.67 6.29
N PHE A 230 20.17 -0.83 5.17
CA PHE A 230 19.43 0.22 4.52
C PHE A 230 18.04 0.40 5.16
N PHE A 231 17.51 1.62 5.11
CA PHE A 231 16.21 1.91 5.72
C PHE A 231 15.02 1.36 4.92
N ILE A 232 15.23 0.79 3.73
CA ILE A 232 14.20 0.06 2.97
C ILE A 232 14.49 -1.43 3.07
N LYS A 233 13.51 -2.20 3.56
CA LYS A 233 13.60 -3.66 3.66
C LYS A 233 12.55 -4.32 2.78
N ARG A 234 12.89 -5.52 2.30
CA ARG A 234 11.92 -6.41 1.66
C ARG A 234 11.19 -7.21 2.74
N GLN A 235 9.86 -7.28 2.66
CA GLN A 235 9.08 -8.17 3.52
C GLN A 235 9.23 -9.59 2.97
N GLU A 236 9.92 -10.48 3.69
CA GLU A 236 9.91 -11.91 3.38
C GLU A 236 8.61 -12.52 3.91
N ASP A 237 7.91 -13.31 3.09
CA ASP A 237 6.62 -13.95 3.37
C ASP A 237 6.74 -15.13 4.38
N GLY A 238 7.68 -15.01 5.34
CA GLY A 238 8.12 -16.07 6.24
C GLY A 238 7.65 -15.96 7.69
N ASP A 239 6.96 -14.89 8.07
CA ASP A 239 6.52 -14.67 9.47
C ASP A 239 5.01 -14.88 9.68
N LEU A 240 4.43 -15.86 8.97
CA LEU A 240 3.19 -16.51 9.36
C LEU A 240 3.37 -18.04 9.28
N ASP A 241 3.48 -18.64 10.47
CA ASP A 241 3.35 -20.07 10.79
C ASP A 241 4.53 -21.03 10.53
N HIS A 242 5.40 -21.14 11.54
CA HIS A 242 5.96 -22.45 11.91
C HIS A 242 4.82 -23.39 12.35
N ARG A 243 4.32 -24.23 11.43
CA ARG A 243 4.03 -25.68 11.60
C ARG A 243 2.99 -26.15 10.57
N SER A 244 3.45 -26.71 9.46
CA SER A 244 2.99 -28.03 8.98
C SER A 244 3.74 -28.46 7.72
N SER A 245 4.46 -29.58 7.84
CA SER A 245 4.80 -30.54 6.78
C SER A 245 5.35 -29.98 5.46
N GLN A 246 6.68 -29.83 5.43
CA GLN A 246 7.47 -29.94 4.20
C GLN A 246 7.30 -31.35 3.62
N GLU A 247 6.89 -31.44 2.35
CA GLU A 247 7.63 -32.18 1.30
C GLU A 247 6.86 -32.37 -0.03
N GLU A 248 5.55 -32.05 -0.14
CA GLU A 248 4.81 -32.35 -1.39
C GLU A 248 4.34 -31.13 -2.24
N ILE A 249 4.66 -29.88 -1.86
CA ILE A 249 4.18 -28.67 -2.58
C ILE A 249 5.24 -28.09 -3.54
N SER A 250 6.48 -28.60 -3.50
CA SER A 250 7.60 -28.00 -4.25
C SER A 250 7.51 -28.16 -5.79
N GLU A 251 6.73 -29.12 -6.30
CA GLU A 251 6.58 -29.30 -7.76
C GLU A 251 5.34 -28.60 -8.36
N LYS A 252 4.32 -28.28 -7.56
CA LYS A 252 3.13 -27.55 -8.03
C LYS A 252 3.29 -26.03 -7.97
N LEU A 253 4.12 -25.51 -7.08
CA LEU A 253 4.44 -24.07 -6.99
C LEU A 253 5.34 -23.55 -8.11
N ALA A 254 6.09 -24.42 -8.80
CA ALA A 254 6.92 -24.03 -9.94
C ALA A 254 6.11 -23.66 -11.20
N ARG A 255 4.80 -23.95 -11.23
CA ARG A 255 3.91 -23.63 -12.37
C ARG A 255 2.86 -22.56 -12.06
N THR A 256 2.74 -22.11 -10.81
CA THR A 256 1.79 -21.04 -10.43
C THR A 256 2.53 -19.71 -10.28
N SER A 257 2.85 -19.16 -11.44
CA SER A 257 2.92 -17.73 -11.78
C SER A 257 3.93 -16.81 -11.07
N VAL A 258 4.94 -16.41 -11.85
CA VAL A 258 5.75 -15.18 -11.70
C VAL A 258 4.88 -13.89 -11.65
N HIS A 259 3.58 -14.00 -11.98
CA HIS A 259 2.61 -12.91 -11.95
C HIS A 259 2.25 -12.46 -10.54
N GLU A 260 2.05 -13.37 -9.59
CA GLU A 260 1.68 -13.00 -8.20
C GLU A 260 2.86 -12.41 -7.42
N THR A 261 4.10 -12.80 -7.74
CA THR A 261 5.31 -12.36 -7.03
C THR A 261 5.69 -10.90 -7.31
N SER A 262 5.34 -10.37 -8.50
CA SER A 262 5.62 -8.96 -8.86
C SER A 262 4.58 -7.96 -8.30
N LEU A 263 3.39 -8.46 -7.97
CA LEU A 263 2.25 -7.66 -7.49
C LEU A 263 2.19 -7.55 -5.97
N THR A 264 2.50 -8.64 -5.29
CA THR A 264 2.81 -8.64 -3.85
C THR A 264 3.99 -7.72 -3.57
N ASP A 265 5.00 -7.71 -4.47
CA ASP A 265 6.17 -6.83 -4.38
C ASP A 265 5.82 -5.31 -4.33
N TRP A 266 4.77 -4.84 -5.01
CA TRP A 266 4.40 -3.41 -5.03
C TRP A 266 3.66 -2.97 -3.76
N HIS A 267 2.59 -3.70 -3.39
CA HIS A 267 1.68 -3.31 -2.30
C HIS A 267 2.20 -3.70 -0.91
N SER A 268 2.87 -4.84 -0.76
CA SER A 268 3.38 -5.33 0.53
C SER A 268 4.88 -5.68 0.53
N GLY A 269 5.54 -5.74 -0.61
CA GLY A 269 6.91 -6.25 -0.69
C GLY A 269 7.99 -5.39 -0.05
N PHE A 270 7.78 -4.09 0.16
CA PHE A 270 8.79 -3.21 0.76
C PHE A 270 8.21 -2.25 1.79
N HIS A 271 8.92 -2.12 2.91
CA HIS A 271 8.60 -1.21 4.00
C HIS A 271 9.83 -0.43 4.50
N ILE A 272 9.58 0.67 5.21
CA ILE A 272 10.63 1.48 5.84
C ILE A 272 10.94 0.90 7.22
N SER A 273 12.21 0.66 7.51
CA SER A 273 12.70 0.24 8.83
C SER A 273 13.00 1.49 9.65
N LEU A 274 12.14 1.81 10.63
CA LEU A 274 12.28 2.99 11.48
C LEU A 274 13.61 3.00 12.24
N ASP A 275 14.10 1.83 12.65
CA ASP A 275 15.37 1.70 13.38
C ASP A 275 16.60 2.08 12.55
N MET A 276 16.50 2.00 11.21
CA MET A 276 17.60 2.27 10.29
C MET A 276 17.45 3.61 9.56
N LEU A 277 16.35 4.33 9.79
CA LEU A 277 16.13 5.65 9.19
C LEU A 277 17.00 6.70 9.90
N PRO A 278 17.81 7.48 9.15
CA PRO A 278 18.57 8.53 9.79
C PRO A 278 17.69 9.69 10.30
N ASP A 279 17.89 10.16 11.53
CA ASP A 279 17.12 11.22 12.22
C ASP A 279 17.05 12.53 11.42
N HIS A 280 18.08 12.81 10.59
CA HIS A 280 18.14 14.00 9.75
C HIS A 280 17.28 13.89 8.48
N ILE A 281 16.85 12.69 8.10
CA ILE A 281 15.96 12.41 6.97
C ILE A 281 14.53 12.26 7.51
N PRO A 282 13.59 13.17 7.18
CA PRO A 282 12.22 13.05 7.61
C PRO A 282 11.54 11.83 6.98
N MET A 283 10.58 11.24 7.70
CA MET A 283 9.80 10.07 7.22
C MET A 283 9.18 10.29 5.83
N ARG A 284 8.71 11.52 5.55
CA ARG A 284 8.16 11.91 4.24
C ARG A 284 9.14 11.66 3.08
N LEU A 285 10.43 11.94 3.28
CA LEU A 285 11.45 11.64 2.26
C LEU A 285 11.72 10.15 2.16
N GLY A 286 11.70 9.42 3.28
CA GLY A 286 11.77 7.95 3.27
C GLY A 286 10.64 7.34 2.42
N GLU A 287 9.42 7.84 2.55
CA GLU A 287 8.26 7.45 1.74
C GLU A 287 8.44 7.81 0.26
N SER A 288 8.95 9.01 -0.04
CA SER A 288 9.29 9.41 -1.42
C SER A 288 10.33 8.50 -2.06
N VAL A 289 11.40 8.13 -1.33
CA VAL A 289 12.44 7.21 -1.81
C VAL A 289 11.87 5.79 -2.01
N LEU A 290 11.03 5.32 -1.07
CA LEU A 290 10.36 4.02 -1.19
C LEU A 290 9.49 3.99 -2.45
N PHE A 291 8.64 4.99 -2.64
CA PHE A 291 7.79 5.10 -3.82
C PHE A 291 8.62 5.16 -5.11
N ALA A 292 9.64 6.04 -5.17
CA ALA A 292 10.44 6.22 -6.37
C ALA A 292 11.12 4.91 -6.83
N GLY A 293 11.76 4.18 -5.90
CA GLY A 293 12.39 2.92 -6.30
C GLY A 293 11.41 1.78 -6.55
N LYS A 294 10.26 1.72 -5.85
CA LYS A 294 9.16 0.82 -6.22
C LYS A 294 8.71 1.10 -7.66
N ALA A 295 8.51 2.38 -8.00
CA ALA A 295 8.01 2.81 -9.31
C ALA A 295 8.99 2.43 -10.42
N ILE A 296 10.27 2.69 -10.19
CA ILE A 296 11.33 2.42 -11.16
C ILE A 296 11.57 0.92 -11.32
N ARG A 297 11.44 0.12 -10.26
CA ARG A 297 11.47 -1.35 -10.33
C ARG A 297 10.34 -1.89 -11.22
N VAL A 298 9.12 -1.38 -11.04
CA VAL A 298 7.95 -1.78 -11.85
C VAL A 298 8.11 -1.38 -13.32
N LEU A 299 8.65 -0.17 -13.57
CA LEU A 299 8.88 0.31 -14.92
C LEU A 299 10.00 -0.46 -15.63
N ARG A 300 11.07 -0.86 -14.92
CA ARG A 300 12.18 -1.64 -15.51
C ARG A 300 11.86 -3.13 -15.69
N ASN A 301 11.03 -3.71 -14.83
CA ASN A 301 10.63 -5.12 -14.90
C ASN A 301 9.12 -5.26 -15.17
N PRO A 302 8.63 -4.95 -16.39
CA PRO A 302 7.24 -5.18 -16.75
C PRO A 302 6.93 -6.69 -16.74
N SER A 303 5.73 -7.04 -16.29
CA SER A 303 5.23 -8.41 -16.32
C SER A 303 5.30 -8.99 -17.75
N PRO A 304 5.74 -10.26 -17.95
CA PRO A 304 5.92 -10.84 -19.28
C PRO A 304 4.63 -10.82 -20.12
N ALA A 305 3.45 -10.91 -19.50
CA ALA A 305 2.16 -10.80 -20.20
C ALA A 305 1.97 -9.47 -20.94
N PHE A 306 2.55 -8.38 -20.44
CA PHE A 306 2.48 -7.06 -21.08
C PHE A 306 3.45 -6.94 -22.26
N GLN A 307 4.60 -7.62 -22.20
CA GLN A 307 5.53 -7.71 -23.34
C GLN A 307 4.89 -8.46 -24.51
N PHE A 308 4.16 -9.56 -24.25
CA PHE A 308 3.46 -10.32 -25.29
C PHE A 308 2.23 -9.61 -25.89
N GLN A 309 1.61 -8.66 -25.18
CA GLN A 309 0.49 -7.86 -25.72
C GLN A 309 0.97 -6.84 -26.76
N LYS A 310 2.16 -6.25 -26.58
CA LYS A 310 2.79 -5.35 -27.57
C LYS A 310 3.00 -6.03 -28.92
N ASP A 311 3.43 -7.29 -28.93
CA ASP A 311 3.65 -8.06 -30.15
C ASP A 311 2.36 -8.36 -30.92
N LYS A 312 1.22 -8.50 -30.23
CA LYS A 312 -0.09 -8.68 -30.87
C LYS A 312 -0.62 -7.36 -31.46
N SER A 313 -0.42 -6.22 -30.80
CA SER A 313 -0.80 -4.92 -31.36
C SER A 313 0.03 -4.52 -32.58
N PHE A 314 1.31 -4.91 -32.64
CA PHE A 314 2.16 -4.65 -33.82
C PHE A 314 1.85 -5.58 -35.00
N GLN A 315 1.37 -6.81 -34.76
CA GLN A 315 1.01 -7.75 -35.83
C GLN A 315 -0.35 -7.44 -36.48
N GLN A 316 -1.24 -6.66 -35.86
CA GLN A 316 -2.53 -6.32 -36.45
C GLN A 316 -2.46 -5.20 -37.49
N THR A 317 -1.37 -4.42 -37.56
CA THR A 317 -1.20 -3.34 -38.54
C THR A 317 -0.50 -3.76 -39.84
N MET A 318 -0.13 -5.04 -40.00
CA MET A 318 0.46 -5.59 -41.23
C MET A 318 -0.19 -6.94 -41.60
N ARG A 319 -1.51 -6.95 -41.81
CA ARG A 319 -2.21 -8.04 -42.52
C ARG A 319 -3.11 -7.49 -43.61
N GLY A 320 -2.51 -6.78 -44.55
CA GLY A 320 -3.08 -6.48 -45.85
C GLY A 320 -2.00 -6.64 -46.91
N SER A 321 -2.16 -7.65 -47.77
CA SER A 321 -1.45 -7.86 -49.05
C SER A 321 -0.31 -8.90 -49.08
N GLN A 322 -0.59 -9.90 -49.93
CA GLN A 322 0.31 -10.72 -50.76
C GLN A 322 0.95 -12.01 -50.22
N ARG A 323 0.34 -13.10 -50.70
CA ARG A 323 0.84 -14.47 -50.89
C ARG A 323 1.88 -14.53 -52.04
N ILE A 324 2.81 -15.50 -51.91
CA ILE A 324 3.63 -16.18 -52.95
C ILE A 324 4.91 -15.45 -53.42
N ARG A 325 6.13 -15.94 -53.05
CA ARG A 325 6.98 -16.88 -53.83
C ARG A 325 8.45 -16.92 -53.31
N GLY A 326 8.98 -18.12 -53.03
CA GLY A 326 10.29 -18.65 -53.51
C GLY A 326 11.65 -18.11 -53.02
N PHE A 327 12.37 -18.96 -52.25
CA PHE A 327 13.79 -19.40 -52.35
C PHE A 327 14.95 -18.45 -52.79
N MET A 328 15.97 -18.40 -51.90
CA MET A 328 17.45 -18.46 -52.08
C MET A 328 18.33 -17.23 -52.41
N HIS A 329 19.43 -17.16 -51.63
CA HIS A 329 20.81 -16.69 -51.87
C HIS A 329 21.23 -15.18 -51.77
N SER A 330 22.03 -14.94 -50.72
CA SER A 330 23.29 -14.19 -50.50
C SER A 330 23.68 -12.88 -51.24
N ASP A 331 24.27 -12.01 -50.41
CA ASP A 331 25.37 -11.04 -50.63
C ASP A 331 25.13 -9.77 -51.48
N PHE A 332 25.22 -8.59 -50.86
CA PHE A 332 26.30 -7.59 -51.02
C PHE A 332 25.96 -6.23 -50.38
N SER A 333 27.01 -5.57 -49.88
CA SER A 333 27.06 -4.29 -49.17
C SER A 333 27.22 -3.09 -50.11
N GLU A 334 26.49 -1.98 -49.89
CA GLU A 334 27.00 -0.62 -49.59
C GLU A 334 25.98 0.52 -49.88
N LYS A 335 25.75 1.31 -48.82
CA LYS A 335 25.66 2.78 -48.71
C LYS A 335 24.46 3.60 -49.23
N GLU A 336 24.16 4.60 -48.38
CA GLU A 336 23.25 5.76 -48.50
C GLU A 336 21.79 5.42 -48.15
N THR A 337 21.07 6.09 -47.25
CA THR A 337 21.19 7.43 -46.64
C THR A 337 20.30 7.44 -45.37
N GLU A 338 20.55 8.42 -44.51
CA GLU A 338 19.83 8.86 -43.30
C GLU A 338 18.33 8.47 -43.16
N LEU A 339 17.91 8.28 -41.91
CA LEU A 339 16.57 8.01 -41.38
C LEU A 339 16.18 6.53 -41.27
N ASP A 340 16.75 5.81 -40.28
CA ASP A 340 16.07 4.68 -39.62
C ASP A 340 16.92 4.16 -38.45
N ALA A 341 16.60 4.61 -37.24
CA ALA A 341 17.11 4.03 -35.99
C ALA A 341 16.02 3.99 -34.89
N ASP A 342 14.74 3.86 -35.26
CA ASP A 342 13.63 3.64 -34.32
C ASP A 342 13.20 2.15 -34.33
N LEU A 343 14.14 1.25 -34.06
CA LEU A 343 13.87 -0.19 -33.94
C LEU A 343 14.64 -0.84 -32.78
N THR A 344 14.58 -0.22 -31.60
CA THR A 344 14.79 -0.93 -30.33
C THR A 344 13.64 -0.57 -29.40
N GLY A 345 12.99 -1.60 -28.83
CA GLY A 345 11.73 -1.47 -28.12
C GLY A 345 11.78 -0.39 -27.04
N GLU A 346 10.86 0.57 -27.10
CA GLU A 346 10.76 1.66 -26.13
C GLU A 346 10.76 1.12 -24.69
N GLU A 347 11.90 1.26 -24.03
CA GLU A 347 12.05 1.06 -22.59
C GLU A 347 11.05 1.98 -21.89
N LEU A 348 10.30 1.45 -20.92
CA LEU A 348 9.27 2.19 -20.17
C LEU A 348 9.85 3.37 -19.37
N LEU A 349 11.16 3.35 -19.13
CA LEU A 349 11.97 4.47 -18.67
C LEU A 349 13.06 4.71 -19.71
N PRO A 350 13.08 5.87 -20.38
CA PRO A 350 14.18 6.23 -21.26
C PRO A 350 15.51 6.24 -20.51
N GLN A 351 16.57 5.73 -21.13
CA GLN A 351 17.92 5.73 -20.54
C GLN A 351 18.39 7.15 -20.20
N SER A 352 17.96 8.17 -20.97
CA SER A 352 18.24 9.58 -20.70
C SER A 352 17.72 10.08 -19.34
N GLU A 353 16.54 9.62 -18.90
CA GLU A 353 15.99 9.99 -17.60
C GLU A 353 16.70 9.24 -16.47
N ALA A 354 17.11 7.99 -16.71
CA ALA A 354 17.95 7.25 -15.77
C ALA A 354 19.33 7.92 -15.58
N ASP A 355 19.96 8.35 -16.67
CA ASP A 355 21.24 9.08 -16.66
C ASP A 355 21.11 10.42 -15.93
N LYS A 356 19.98 11.11 -16.09
CA LYS A 356 19.68 12.36 -15.39
C LYS A 356 19.52 12.14 -13.89
N ILE A 357 18.79 11.08 -13.46
CA ILE A 357 18.67 10.71 -12.05
C ILE A 357 20.05 10.37 -11.47
N GLU A 358 20.86 9.61 -12.20
CA GLU A 358 22.22 9.25 -11.80
C GLU A 358 23.12 10.48 -11.63
N ALA A 359 23.07 11.43 -12.58
CA ALA A 359 23.81 12.69 -12.50
C ALA A 359 23.41 13.49 -11.26
N MET A 360 22.12 13.65 -10.98
CA MET A 360 21.64 14.37 -9.79
C MET A 360 22.10 13.73 -8.48
N LEU A 361 22.14 12.39 -8.40
CA LEU A 361 22.64 11.67 -7.23
C LEU A 361 24.17 11.75 -7.12
N LYS A 362 24.88 11.79 -8.25
CA LYS A 362 26.33 11.95 -8.28
C LYS A 362 26.76 13.34 -7.80
N ASP A 363 26.04 14.40 -8.19
CA ASP A 363 26.29 15.76 -7.70
C ASP A 363 26.16 15.86 -6.17
N LEU A 364 25.15 15.19 -5.60
CA LEU A 364 24.99 15.09 -4.13
C LEU A 364 26.10 14.27 -3.48
N LYS A 365 26.57 13.21 -4.13
CA LYS A 365 27.64 12.35 -3.64
C LYS A 365 28.99 13.08 -3.61
N GLU A 366 29.25 13.98 -4.55
CA GLU A 366 30.48 14.78 -4.62
C GLU A 366 30.52 15.91 -3.58
N SER A 367 29.37 16.34 -3.06
CA SER A 367 29.30 17.35 -2.00
C SER A 367 29.97 16.88 -0.70
N SER A 368 30.72 17.77 -0.04
CA SER A 368 31.45 17.47 1.21
C SER A 368 30.55 17.54 2.44
N GLU A 369 29.50 18.36 2.40
CA GLU A 369 28.52 18.51 3.48
C GLU A 369 27.14 18.03 3.06
N PHE A 370 26.39 17.45 4.01
CA PHE A 370 25.02 17.05 3.78
C PHE A 370 24.09 18.28 3.82
N HIS A 371 23.66 18.74 2.65
CA HIS A 371 22.66 19.79 2.52
C HIS A 371 21.25 19.20 2.43
N LYS A 372 20.51 19.25 3.55
CA LYS A 372 19.14 18.72 3.66
C LYS A 372 18.22 19.16 2.51
N ARG A 373 18.22 20.46 2.17
CA ARG A 373 17.36 21.02 1.11
C ARG A 373 17.71 20.49 -0.28
N SER A 374 19.00 20.35 -0.58
CA SER A 374 19.45 19.83 -1.89
C SER A 374 19.04 18.36 -2.03
N PHE A 375 19.20 17.58 -0.95
CA PHE A 375 18.76 16.20 -0.91
C PHE A 375 17.24 16.08 -1.09
N GLU A 376 16.45 16.89 -0.38
CA GLU A 376 14.98 16.98 -0.53
C GLU A 376 14.58 17.26 -1.98
N CYS A 377 15.13 18.32 -2.59
CA CYS A 377 14.80 18.70 -3.97
C CYS A 377 15.17 17.61 -4.99
N THR A 378 16.31 16.93 -4.82
CA THR A 378 16.69 15.82 -5.69
C THR A 378 15.73 14.65 -5.54
N VAL A 379 15.41 14.22 -4.32
CA VAL A 379 14.48 13.11 -4.08
C VAL A 379 13.10 13.43 -4.65
N ASP A 380 12.59 14.64 -4.46
CA ASP A 380 11.29 15.06 -5.00
C ASP A 380 11.28 15.10 -6.53
N SER A 381 12.39 15.50 -7.16
CA SER A 381 12.54 15.49 -8.61
C SER A 381 12.52 14.07 -9.17
N VAL A 382 13.24 13.14 -8.53
CA VAL A 382 13.24 11.72 -8.94
C VAL A 382 11.87 11.10 -8.75
N ARG A 383 11.19 11.40 -7.64
CA ARG A 383 9.80 10.99 -7.39
C ARG A 383 8.87 11.49 -8.50
N ALA A 384 8.97 12.76 -8.88
CA ALA A 384 8.14 13.36 -9.93
C ALA A 384 8.36 12.71 -11.30
N ILE A 385 9.63 12.43 -11.66
CA ILE A 385 9.96 11.71 -12.90
C ILE A 385 9.35 10.30 -12.88
N ALA A 386 9.56 9.55 -11.80
CA ALA A 386 9.01 8.20 -11.67
C ALA A 386 7.46 8.18 -11.70
N ALA A 387 6.82 9.16 -11.05
CA ALA A 387 5.37 9.28 -11.02
C ALA A 387 4.78 9.66 -12.39
N SER A 388 5.45 10.53 -13.14
CA SER A 388 5.04 10.91 -14.50
C SER A 388 5.09 9.72 -15.47
N HIS A 389 6.16 8.92 -15.41
CA HIS A 389 6.25 7.71 -16.24
C HIS A 389 5.24 6.63 -15.85
N LEU A 390 4.96 6.44 -14.55
CA LEU A 390 3.87 5.57 -14.11
C LEU A 390 2.52 6.08 -14.59
N TRP A 391 2.28 7.39 -14.57
CA TRP A 391 1.05 7.97 -15.09
C TRP A 391 0.91 7.69 -16.60
N GLN A 392 1.97 7.88 -17.39
CA GLN A 392 1.96 7.56 -18.82
C GLN A 392 1.69 6.06 -19.08
N LEU A 393 2.28 5.18 -18.28
CA LEU A 393 2.03 3.73 -18.36
C LEU A 393 0.56 3.39 -18.07
N VAL A 394 -0.01 3.93 -16.98
CA VAL A 394 -1.35 3.56 -16.52
C VAL A 394 -2.45 4.25 -17.33
N VAL A 395 -2.32 5.54 -17.61
CA VAL A 395 -3.35 6.33 -18.30
C VAL A 395 -3.31 6.12 -19.81
N VAL A 396 -2.13 6.26 -20.42
CA VAL A 396 -2.00 6.22 -21.89
C VAL A 396 -1.85 4.79 -22.40
N ARG A 397 -0.93 4.01 -21.84
CA ARG A 397 -0.64 2.66 -22.36
C ARG A 397 -1.66 1.60 -21.91
N ALA A 398 -2.19 1.72 -20.70
CA ALA A 398 -3.14 0.76 -20.13
C ALA A 398 -4.61 1.23 -20.17
N ASP A 399 -4.91 2.39 -20.74
CA ASP A 399 -6.27 2.95 -20.90
C ASP A 399 -7.09 2.97 -19.59
N LEU A 400 -6.53 3.58 -18.55
CA LEU A 400 -7.21 3.73 -17.24
C LEU A 400 -8.62 4.31 -17.40
N ASN A 401 -8.83 5.28 -18.28
CA ASN A 401 -10.13 5.89 -18.49
C ASN A 401 -11.16 4.87 -18.99
N GLY A 402 -10.79 3.99 -19.92
CA GLY A 402 -11.62 2.88 -20.35
C GLY A 402 -11.98 1.91 -19.21
N HIS A 403 -11.00 1.56 -18.36
CA HIS A 403 -11.24 0.72 -17.19
C HIS A 403 -12.14 1.37 -16.14
N LEU A 404 -11.93 2.66 -15.83
CA LEU A 404 -12.78 3.43 -14.92
C LEU A 404 -14.21 3.57 -15.47
N LYS A 405 -14.36 3.77 -16.77
CA LYS A 405 -15.66 3.80 -17.44
C LYS A 405 -16.34 2.44 -17.34
N ALA A 406 -15.63 1.33 -17.52
CA ALA A 406 -16.20 0.00 -17.30
C ALA A 406 -16.67 -0.19 -15.85
N LEU A 407 -15.90 0.27 -14.85
CA LEU A 407 -16.35 0.25 -13.46
C LEU A 407 -17.59 1.12 -13.24
N LYS A 408 -17.70 2.28 -13.89
CA LYS A 408 -18.90 3.10 -13.86
C LYS A 408 -20.10 2.40 -14.51
N ASP A 409 -19.92 1.85 -15.71
CA ASP A 409 -20.93 1.14 -16.49
C ASP A 409 -21.54 -0.03 -15.73
N TYR A 410 -20.68 -0.88 -15.14
CA TYR A 410 -21.10 -2.14 -14.51
C TYR A 410 -21.28 -2.03 -12.98
N PHE A 411 -20.33 -1.44 -12.24
CA PHE A 411 -20.45 -1.37 -10.77
C PHE A 411 -21.34 -0.22 -10.31
N LEU A 412 -21.44 0.87 -11.06
CA LEU A 412 -22.31 2.02 -10.71
C LEU A 412 -23.64 2.03 -11.48
N LEU A 413 -23.93 0.98 -12.25
CA LEU A 413 -25.18 0.76 -12.98
C LEU A 413 -25.53 1.85 -14.01
N GLU A 414 -24.55 2.43 -14.71
CA GLU A 414 -24.85 3.39 -15.79
C GLU A 414 -25.51 2.69 -16.99
N LYS A 415 -25.12 1.45 -17.30
CA LYS A 415 -25.83 0.59 -18.28
C LYS A 415 -27.11 0.02 -17.69
N GLY A 416 -28.08 0.91 -17.46
CA GLY A 416 -29.35 0.58 -16.82
C GLY A 416 -30.20 -0.42 -17.61
N ASP A 417 -30.07 -0.44 -18.94
CA ASP A 417 -30.73 -1.37 -19.86
C ASP A 417 -30.24 -2.81 -19.69
N PHE A 418 -28.92 -2.99 -19.56
CA PHE A 418 -28.29 -4.29 -19.28
C PHE A 418 -28.80 -4.87 -17.96
N PHE A 419 -28.73 -4.09 -16.87
CA PHE A 419 -29.19 -4.56 -15.57
C PHE A 419 -30.70 -4.73 -15.50
N GLN A 420 -31.46 -3.94 -16.26
CA GLN A 420 -32.90 -4.14 -16.39
C GLN A 420 -33.20 -5.48 -17.09
N CYS A 421 -32.56 -5.79 -18.22
CA CYS A 421 -32.72 -7.07 -18.89
C CYS A 421 -32.29 -8.23 -17.99
N PHE A 422 -31.14 -8.11 -17.32
CA PHE A 422 -30.66 -9.11 -16.36
C PHE A 422 -31.67 -9.39 -15.24
N LEU A 423 -32.19 -8.36 -14.58
CA LEU A 423 -33.18 -8.49 -13.50
C LEU A 423 -34.56 -8.94 -14.01
N GLU A 424 -34.87 -8.79 -15.30
CA GLU A 424 -36.04 -9.36 -15.95
C GLU A 424 -35.91 -10.86 -16.16
N GLU A 425 -34.83 -11.31 -16.78
CA GLU A 425 -34.57 -12.73 -17.07
C GLU A 425 -34.36 -13.54 -15.78
N SER A 426 -33.66 -12.98 -14.79
CA SER A 426 -33.37 -13.66 -13.52
C SER A 426 -34.52 -13.59 -12.51
N ARG A 427 -35.62 -12.87 -12.79
CA ARG A 427 -36.72 -12.64 -11.83
C ARG A 427 -37.26 -13.93 -11.23
N GLN A 428 -37.53 -14.94 -12.06
CA GLN A 428 -38.14 -16.20 -11.59
C GLN A 428 -37.19 -17.00 -10.69
N LEU A 429 -35.88 -16.94 -10.97
CA LEU A 429 -34.84 -17.56 -10.15
C LEU A 429 -34.69 -16.84 -8.81
N MET A 430 -34.73 -15.50 -8.83
CA MET A 430 -34.55 -14.67 -7.64
C MET A 430 -35.76 -14.64 -6.68
N ARG A 431 -36.89 -15.26 -7.05
CA ARG A 431 -38.06 -15.40 -6.15
C ARG A 431 -37.85 -16.44 -5.06
N PHE A 432 -36.94 -17.38 -5.27
CA PHE A 432 -36.58 -18.41 -4.30
C PHE A 432 -35.18 -18.11 -3.75
N PRO A 433 -34.87 -18.47 -2.50
CA PRO A 433 -33.51 -18.37 -1.99
C PRO A 433 -32.51 -19.09 -2.92
N PRO A 434 -31.29 -18.55 -3.11
CA PRO A 434 -30.29 -19.16 -3.97
C PRO A 434 -29.92 -20.56 -3.47
N ARG A 435 -29.77 -21.50 -4.41
CA ARG A 435 -29.22 -22.83 -4.11
C ARG A 435 -27.71 -22.69 -3.91
N GLN A 436 -27.19 -23.19 -2.79
CA GLN A 436 -25.79 -22.99 -2.39
C GLN A 436 -24.76 -23.51 -3.40
N SER A 437 -25.08 -24.53 -4.19
CA SER A 437 -24.15 -25.14 -5.16
C SER A 437 -24.35 -24.72 -6.61
N THR A 438 -25.55 -24.28 -7.02
CA THR A 438 -25.86 -23.95 -8.43
C THR A 438 -26.23 -22.49 -8.67
N GLY A 439 -26.46 -21.71 -7.62
CA GLY A 439 -26.98 -20.34 -7.73
C GLY A 439 -26.12 -19.40 -8.59
N GLU A 440 -24.79 -19.57 -8.59
CA GLU A 440 -23.89 -18.79 -9.45
C GLU A 440 -24.02 -19.18 -10.92
N ALA A 441 -23.96 -20.47 -11.24
CA ALA A 441 -24.09 -20.96 -12.61
C ALA A 441 -25.48 -20.65 -13.20
N ASP A 442 -26.53 -20.76 -12.39
CA ASP A 442 -27.91 -20.48 -12.77
C ASP A 442 -28.12 -18.98 -13.10
N LEU A 443 -27.41 -18.06 -12.42
CA LEU A 443 -27.45 -16.63 -12.71
C LEU A 443 -26.52 -16.19 -13.84
N MET A 444 -25.44 -16.93 -14.09
CA MET A 444 -24.49 -16.60 -15.16
C MET A 444 -25.17 -16.65 -16.54
N VAL A 445 -26.12 -17.57 -16.75
CA VAL A 445 -26.85 -17.70 -18.01
C VAL A 445 -27.72 -16.46 -18.30
N PRO A 446 -28.64 -16.02 -17.40
CA PRO A 446 -29.34 -14.73 -17.54
C PRO A 446 -28.39 -13.53 -17.70
N PHE A 447 -27.25 -13.53 -17.04
CA PHE A 447 -26.25 -12.45 -17.13
C PHE A 447 -25.63 -12.36 -18.53
N GLN A 448 -25.22 -13.50 -19.11
CA GLN A 448 -24.72 -13.57 -20.47
C GLN A 448 -25.81 -13.29 -21.50
N LEU A 449 -27.04 -13.77 -21.29
CA LEU A 449 -28.16 -13.47 -22.18
C LEU A 449 -28.48 -11.97 -22.20
N ALA A 450 -28.52 -11.32 -21.03
CA ALA A 450 -28.67 -9.87 -20.96
C ALA A 450 -27.54 -9.16 -21.72
N ALA A 451 -26.30 -9.63 -21.58
CA ALA A 451 -25.17 -9.08 -22.32
C ALA A 451 -25.36 -9.19 -23.83
N THR A 452 -25.75 -10.37 -24.34
CA THR A 452 -26.00 -10.54 -25.78
C THR A 452 -27.18 -9.71 -26.32
N LYS A 453 -28.14 -9.34 -25.46
CA LYS A 453 -29.32 -8.56 -25.85
C LYS A 453 -29.06 -7.06 -25.86
N THR A 454 -28.22 -6.55 -24.96
CA THR A 454 -28.06 -5.11 -24.73
C THR A 454 -26.66 -4.59 -25.01
N ILE A 455 -25.62 -5.42 -24.85
CA ILE A 455 -24.23 -5.03 -25.07
C ILE A 455 -23.87 -5.39 -26.52
N GLY A 456 -23.61 -4.38 -27.35
CA GLY A 456 -23.08 -4.60 -28.70
C GLY A 456 -21.65 -5.16 -28.69
N GLU A 457 -21.15 -5.62 -29.84
CA GLU A 457 -19.78 -6.15 -30.02
C GLU A 457 -18.66 -5.14 -29.67
N GLU A 458 -18.99 -3.90 -29.32
CA GLU A 458 -18.04 -2.79 -29.12
C GLU A 458 -17.42 -2.69 -27.72
N ASP A 459 -17.93 -3.38 -26.70
CA ASP A 459 -17.38 -3.27 -25.35
C ASP A 459 -16.28 -4.30 -25.05
N LYS A 460 -15.02 -3.88 -25.28
CA LYS A 460 -13.81 -4.67 -24.97
C LYS A 460 -13.68 -5.09 -23.50
N TYR A 461 -14.35 -4.40 -22.56
CA TYR A 461 -14.15 -4.59 -21.13
C TYR A 461 -15.16 -5.54 -20.48
N PHE A 462 -16.25 -5.91 -21.17
CA PHE A 462 -17.25 -6.82 -20.61
C PHE A 462 -16.67 -8.19 -20.26
N SER A 463 -15.74 -8.71 -21.05
CA SER A 463 -15.05 -9.98 -20.81
C SER A 463 -14.33 -10.07 -19.46
N ARG A 464 -14.04 -8.91 -18.84
CA ARG A 464 -13.37 -8.80 -17.53
C ARG A 464 -14.34 -8.76 -16.35
N VAL A 465 -15.63 -8.64 -16.60
CA VAL A 465 -16.66 -8.58 -15.56
C VAL A 465 -17.26 -9.97 -15.40
N SER A 466 -17.18 -10.53 -14.19
CA SER A 466 -17.83 -11.80 -13.87
C SER A 466 -18.76 -11.65 -12.68
N LEU A 467 -19.89 -12.37 -12.73
CA LEU A 467 -20.84 -12.44 -11.63
C LEU A 467 -20.39 -13.53 -10.66
N ARG A 468 -20.27 -13.19 -9.37
CA ARG A 468 -20.02 -14.15 -8.30
C ARG A 468 -21.12 -14.10 -7.26
N LEU A 469 -21.43 -15.25 -6.69
CA LEU A 469 -22.30 -15.35 -5.52
C LEU A 469 -21.48 -15.91 -4.35
N PRO A 470 -20.97 -15.06 -3.44
CA PRO A 470 -20.28 -15.51 -2.25
C PRO A 470 -21.17 -16.48 -1.49
N SER A 471 -20.69 -17.71 -1.27
CA SER A 471 -21.46 -18.73 -0.56
C SER A 471 -21.74 -18.25 0.88
N PHE A 472 -23.01 -18.09 1.22
CA PHE A 472 -23.43 -17.93 2.62
C PHE A 472 -23.10 -19.21 3.38
N GLY A 473 -22.02 -19.19 4.17
CA GLY A 473 -21.72 -20.30 5.08
C GLY A 473 -20.29 -20.81 5.15
N VAL A 474 -19.28 -20.04 4.73
CA VAL A 474 -17.89 -20.33 5.11
C VAL A 474 -17.22 -19.06 5.62
N THR A 475 -17.46 -18.74 6.89
CA THR A 475 -16.39 -18.15 7.68
C THR A 475 -15.32 -19.22 7.87
N VAL A 476 -14.33 -19.31 6.95
CA VAL A 476 -13.01 -19.80 7.36
C VAL A 476 -12.47 -18.72 8.28
N ARG A 477 -12.86 -18.80 9.56
CA ARG A 477 -12.00 -18.33 10.64
C ARG A 477 -10.91 -19.38 10.74
N SER A 478 -9.77 -19.14 10.10
CA SER A 478 -8.53 -19.81 10.45
C SER A 478 -8.17 -19.37 11.87
N SER A 479 -8.58 -20.17 12.85
CA SER A 479 -7.94 -20.27 14.17
C SER A 479 -8.67 -21.32 14.97
N GLN A 480 -8.10 -22.53 15.00
CA GLN A 480 -8.39 -23.51 16.04
C GLN A 480 -7.80 -22.99 17.37
N ALA A 481 -8.53 -22.13 18.07
CA ALA A 481 -8.27 -21.83 19.47
C ALA A 481 -9.46 -21.07 20.08
N ASP A 482 -10.64 -21.71 20.21
CA ASP A 482 -11.66 -21.32 21.21
C ASP A 482 -12.81 -22.34 21.30
N LEU A 483 -12.47 -23.63 21.35
CA LEU A 483 -13.44 -24.74 21.51
C LEU A 483 -13.65 -25.15 22.98
N ALA A 484 -13.58 -24.21 23.93
CA ALA A 484 -13.78 -24.54 25.35
C ALA A 484 -14.37 -23.41 26.20
N ARG A 485 -15.41 -22.71 25.73
CA ARG A 485 -16.26 -21.93 26.66
C ARG A 485 -17.67 -21.63 26.15
N SER A 486 -18.42 -22.67 25.76
CA SER A 486 -19.89 -22.57 25.68
C SER A 486 -20.53 -23.97 25.74
N LYS A 487 -20.50 -24.57 26.94
CA LYS A 487 -21.15 -25.87 27.22
C LYS A 487 -21.93 -25.85 28.55
N LEU A 488 -22.48 -24.70 28.93
CA LEU A 488 -23.36 -24.56 30.10
C LEU A 488 -24.53 -23.61 29.77
N ALA A 489 -25.48 -24.09 28.95
CA ALA A 489 -26.87 -23.63 28.92
C ALA A 489 -27.70 -24.47 27.92
N LEU A 490 -27.73 -25.80 28.10
CA LEU A 490 -28.75 -26.64 27.50
C LEU A 490 -29.76 -26.97 28.59
N THR A 491 -30.74 -26.08 28.80
CA THR A 491 -32.07 -26.35 29.39
C THR A 491 -32.83 -25.03 29.45
N GLY A 492 -33.53 -24.72 28.36
CA GLY A 492 -34.41 -23.56 28.29
C GLY A 492 -35.04 -23.48 26.91
N LYS A 493 -36.32 -23.87 26.82
CA LYS A 493 -37.15 -23.63 25.63
C LYS A 493 -37.18 -22.13 25.34
N ALA A 494 -36.35 -21.69 24.40
CA ALA A 494 -36.45 -20.36 23.82
C ALA A 494 -37.03 -20.52 22.41
N ASN A 495 -38.19 -19.92 22.20
CA ASN A 495 -38.84 -19.77 20.91
C ASN A 495 -37.83 -19.25 19.88
N LEU A 496 -37.64 -19.99 18.79
CA LEU A 496 -37.07 -19.47 17.56
C LEU A 496 -38.02 -18.40 17.02
N THR A 497 -37.80 -17.14 17.44
CA THR A 497 -38.32 -16.00 16.70
C THR A 497 -37.53 -15.93 15.40
N SER A 498 -38.27 -16.10 14.31
CA SER A 498 -37.86 -15.96 12.92
C SER A 498 -37.41 -14.53 12.62
N ASP A 499 -36.27 -14.11 13.17
CA ASP A 499 -35.65 -12.84 12.83
C ASP A 499 -34.59 -13.05 11.75
N THR A 500 -34.67 -12.21 10.71
CA THR A 500 -33.81 -12.13 9.52
C THR A 500 -33.93 -13.27 8.50
N SER A 501 -35.02 -13.26 7.72
CA SER A 501 -34.94 -13.72 6.32
C SER A 501 -34.01 -12.79 5.55
N VAL A 502 -32.71 -13.05 5.61
CA VAL A 502 -31.73 -12.46 4.69
C VAL A 502 -32.16 -12.92 3.30
N ASP A 503 -32.55 -11.98 2.46
CA ASP A 503 -32.80 -12.26 1.06
C ASP A 503 -31.46 -12.75 0.48
N GLY A 504 -31.36 -14.04 0.16
CA GLY A 504 -30.08 -14.67 -0.20
C GLY A 504 -29.41 -14.06 -1.43
N TRP A 505 -30.15 -13.23 -2.18
CA TRP A 505 -29.68 -12.47 -3.33
C TRP A 505 -29.04 -11.12 -2.97
N ASP A 506 -29.04 -10.73 -1.70
CA ASP A 506 -28.32 -9.54 -1.24
C ASP A 506 -26.79 -9.71 -1.32
N ALA A 507 -26.30 -10.94 -1.57
CA ALA A 507 -24.88 -11.24 -1.75
C ALA A 507 -24.39 -11.18 -3.20
N ILE A 508 -25.24 -10.87 -4.19
CA ILE A 508 -24.79 -10.79 -5.59
C ILE A 508 -23.58 -9.85 -5.70
N ALA A 509 -22.47 -10.36 -6.24
CA ALA A 509 -21.23 -9.62 -6.37
C ALA A 509 -20.75 -9.61 -7.82
N LEU A 510 -20.14 -8.50 -8.23
CA LEU A 510 -19.36 -8.45 -9.46
C LEU A 510 -17.87 -8.52 -9.10
N GLU A 511 -17.14 -9.33 -9.84
CA GLU A 511 -15.69 -9.34 -9.83
C GLU A 511 -15.19 -8.72 -11.13
N TYR A 512 -14.15 -7.89 -11.00
CA TYR A 512 -13.47 -7.27 -12.13
C TYR A 512 -12.06 -7.83 -12.24
N SER A 513 -11.77 -8.55 -13.33
CA SER A 513 -10.43 -9.08 -13.58
C SER A 513 -9.51 -7.95 -14.07
N VAL A 514 -8.62 -7.52 -13.17
CA VAL A 514 -7.61 -6.50 -13.46
C VAL A 514 -6.30 -7.19 -13.80
N ASP A 515 -5.74 -6.90 -14.97
CA ASP A 515 -4.41 -7.36 -15.36
C ASP A 515 -3.34 -6.32 -15.00
N TRP A 516 -2.08 -6.72 -14.93
CA TRP A 516 -0.95 -5.79 -14.86
C TRP A 516 -0.93 -4.91 -16.12
N PRO A 517 -0.69 -3.58 -16.03
CA PRO A 517 -0.22 -2.77 -14.89
C PRO A 517 -1.34 -2.17 -14.03
N MET A 518 -2.61 -2.44 -14.37
CA MET A 518 -3.74 -1.75 -13.76
C MET A 518 -3.97 -2.16 -12.28
N GLN A 519 -3.42 -3.30 -11.87
CA GLN A 519 -3.37 -3.75 -10.47
C GLN A 519 -2.54 -2.83 -9.55
N LEU A 520 -1.68 -1.96 -10.11
CA LEU A 520 -0.98 -0.92 -9.34
C LEU A 520 -1.96 0.13 -8.81
N PHE A 521 -3.02 0.38 -9.56
CA PHE A 521 -4.04 1.39 -9.28
C PHE A 521 -5.27 0.79 -8.58
N PHE A 522 -5.80 -0.32 -9.10
CA PHE A 522 -6.94 -1.03 -8.48
C PHE A 522 -6.45 -2.05 -7.45
N THR A 523 -6.39 -1.62 -6.20
CA THR A 523 -6.18 -2.53 -5.06
C THR A 523 -7.44 -3.34 -4.75
N GLN A 524 -7.27 -4.45 -4.03
CA GLN A 524 -8.40 -5.24 -3.55
C GLN A 524 -9.33 -4.41 -2.65
N GLU A 525 -8.77 -3.49 -1.86
CA GLU A 525 -9.55 -2.56 -1.05
C GLU A 525 -10.41 -1.63 -1.90
N VAL A 526 -9.85 -1.09 -2.98
CA VAL A 526 -10.56 -0.23 -3.93
C VAL A 526 -11.72 -0.98 -4.60
N LEU A 527 -11.48 -2.20 -5.09
CA LEU A 527 -12.52 -3.02 -5.71
C LEU A 527 -13.62 -3.41 -4.69
N SER A 528 -13.25 -3.67 -3.43
CA SER A 528 -14.23 -3.96 -2.37
C SER A 528 -15.16 -2.77 -2.08
N LYS A 529 -14.64 -1.53 -2.19
CA LYS A 529 -15.43 -0.30 -2.05
C LYS A 529 -16.43 -0.16 -3.20
N TYR A 530 -16.01 -0.38 -4.45
CA TYR A 530 -16.91 -0.42 -5.60
C TYR A 530 -17.98 -1.50 -5.46
N LEU A 531 -17.59 -2.69 -5.02
CA LEU A 531 -18.51 -3.80 -4.79
C LEU A 531 -19.59 -3.46 -3.75
N LYS A 532 -19.21 -2.81 -2.66
CA LYS A 532 -20.17 -2.36 -1.63
C LYS A 532 -21.19 -1.36 -2.19
N VAL A 533 -20.75 -0.44 -3.04
CA VAL A 533 -21.65 0.50 -3.74
C VAL A 533 -22.55 -0.24 -4.72
N PHE A 534 -22.00 -1.14 -5.53
CA PHE A 534 -22.75 -1.97 -6.47
C PHE A 534 -23.86 -2.78 -5.78
N GLN A 535 -23.54 -3.49 -4.70
CA GLN A 535 -24.49 -4.30 -3.94
C GLN A 535 -25.67 -3.46 -3.44
N TYR A 536 -25.42 -2.22 -3.02
CA TYR A 536 -26.48 -1.33 -2.62
C TYR A 536 -27.34 -0.87 -3.81
N LEU A 537 -26.71 -0.47 -4.92
CA LEU A 537 -27.40 0.02 -6.11
C LEU A 537 -28.25 -1.07 -6.78
N ILE A 538 -27.74 -2.30 -6.89
CA ILE A 538 -28.49 -3.40 -7.52
C ILE A 538 -29.71 -3.78 -6.69
N ARG A 539 -29.61 -3.74 -5.35
CA ARG A 539 -30.76 -3.96 -4.44
C ARG A 539 -31.80 -2.86 -4.59
N LEU A 540 -31.36 -1.61 -4.71
CA LEU A 540 -32.25 -0.48 -4.96
C LEU A 540 -32.97 -0.61 -6.32
N LYS A 541 -32.21 -0.95 -7.38
CA LYS A 541 -32.75 -1.17 -8.73
C LYS A 541 -33.73 -2.35 -8.77
N ARG A 542 -33.40 -3.46 -8.10
CA ARG A 542 -34.28 -4.62 -7.96
C ARG A 542 -35.59 -4.24 -7.27
N THR A 543 -35.53 -3.49 -6.17
CA THR A 543 -36.72 -3.01 -5.46
C THR A 543 -37.59 -2.11 -6.35
N GLN A 544 -36.97 -1.20 -7.12
CA GLN A 544 -37.67 -0.37 -8.11
C GLN A 544 -38.42 -1.23 -9.13
N MET A 545 -37.73 -2.20 -9.73
CA MET A 545 -38.28 -3.04 -10.78
C MET A 545 -39.41 -3.96 -10.28
N GLU A 546 -39.29 -4.53 -9.09
CA GLU A 546 -40.37 -5.35 -8.52
C GLU A 546 -41.62 -4.52 -8.19
N LEU A 547 -41.47 -3.27 -7.75
CA LEU A 547 -42.60 -2.34 -7.55
C LEU A 547 -43.29 -1.97 -8.88
N GLU A 548 -42.55 -1.92 -9.98
CA GLU A 548 -43.08 -1.64 -11.32
C GLU A 548 -43.77 -2.87 -11.94
N LYS A 549 -43.14 -4.04 -11.85
CA LYS A 549 -43.68 -5.30 -12.39
C LYS A 549 -44.89 -5.82 -11.64
N SER A 550 -44.91 -5.75 -10.31
CA SER A 550 -46.09 -6.14 -9.51
C SER A 550 -47.30 -5.30 -9.89
N TRP A 551 -47.12 -3.99 -10.10
CA TRP A 551 -48.17 -3.10 -10.59
C TRP A 551 -48.66 -3.51 -11.99
N ALA A 552 -47.73 -3.75 -12.92
CA ALA A 552 -48.10 -4.16 -14.28
C ALA A 552 -48.89 -5.48 -14.28
N SER A 553 -48.48 -6.46 -13.46
CA SER A 553 -49.17 -7.75 -13.31
C SER A 553 -50.60 -7.59 -12.80
N VAL A 554 -50.79 -6.80 -11.75
CA VAL A 554 -52.13 -6.59 -11.15
C VAL A 554 -53.03 -5.74 -12.04
N MET A 555 -52.49 -4.74 -12.73
CA MET A 555 -53.26 -3.96 -13.72
C MET A 555 -53.68 -4.84 -14.90
N HIS A 556 -52.80 -5.70 -15.40
CA HIS A 556 -53.14 -6.65 -16.46
C HIS A 556 -54.26 -7.59 -16.00
N GLN A 557 -54.19 -8.09 -14.77
CA GLN A 557 -55.23 -8.93 -14.19
C GLN A 557 -56.58 -8.19 -14.04
N ASP A 558 -56.61 -6.96 -13.50
CA ASP A 558 -57.86 -6.19 -13.40
C ASP A 558 -58.46 -5.84 -14.79
N HIS A 559 -57.61 -5.61 -15.80
CA HIS A 559 -58.06 -5.44 -17.18
C HIS A 559 -58.62 -6.73 -17.79
N MET A 560 -58.01 -7.90 -17.51
CA MET A 560 -58.54 -9.20 -17.92
C MET A 560 -59.84 -9.55 -17.22
N ASP A 561 -59.92 -9.33 -15.92
CA ASP A 561 -61.14 -9.49 -15.13
C ASP A 561 -62.25 -8.56 -15.67
N PHE A 562 -61.95 -7.29 -15.95
CA PHE A 562 -62.92 -6.36 -16.55
C PHE A 562 -63.40 -6.81 -17.95
N ALA A 563 -62.51 -7.33 -18.78
CA ALA A 563 -62.86 -7.86 -20.10
C ALA A 563 -63.74 -9.13 -20.00
N GLN A 564 -63.50 -9.98 -19.01
CA GLN A 564 -64.34 -11.15 -18.72
C GLN A 564 -65.69 -10.76 -18.11
N HIS A 565 -65.74 -9.74 -17.25
CA HIS A 565 -66.98 -9.19 -16.68
C HIS A 565 -67.92 -8.58 -17.71
N ARG A 566 -67.40 -8.02 -18.82
CA ARG A 566 -68.25 -7.56 -19.92
C ARG A 566 -68.95 -8.71 -20.66
N LYS A 567 -68.47 -9.95 -20.49
CA LYS A 567 -69.07 -11.17 -21.07
C LYS A 567 -70.01 -11.90 -20.09
N ASP A 568 -69.74 -11.86 -18.77
CA ASP A 568 -70.56 -12.51 -17.72
C ASP A 568 -71.28 -11.49 -16.82
N GLY A 569 -72.54 -11.16 -17.14
CA GLY A 569 -73.34 -10.14 -16.45
C GLY A 569 -73.88 -10.48 -15.05
N THR A 570 -73.26 -11.40 -14.29
CA THR A 570 -73.85 -11.94 -13.04
C THR A 570 -72.94 -11.95 -11.80
N LYS A 571 -71.70 -11.45 -11.89
CA LYS A 571 -70.71 -11.45 -10.77
C LYS A 571 -70.25 -10.04 -10.36
N GLU A 572 -71.19 -9.11 -10.13
CA GLU A 572 -70.86 -7.70 -9.86
C GLU A 572 -70.38 -7.39 -8.42
N SER A 573 -70.78 -8.16 -7.40
CA SER A 573 -70.51 -7.82 -5.99
C SER A 573 -69.09 -8.15 -5.49
N ILE A 574 -68.55 -9.31 -5.87
CA ILE A 574 -67.24 -9.79 -5.40
C ILE A 574 -66.08 -8.96 -6.01
N SER A 575 -66.21 -8.55 -7.27
CA SER A 575 -65.21 -7.75 -7.98
C SER A 575 -65.22 -6.27 -7.54
N GLN A 576 -66.39 -5.72 -7.18
CA GLN A 576 -66.48 -4.38 -6.60
C GLN A 576 -65.82 -4.30 -5.21
N GLN A 577 -66.03 -5.30 -4.35
CA GLN A 577 -65.42 -5.33 -3.01
C GLN A 577 -63.90 -5.54 -3.08
N ARG A 578 -63.42 -6.35 -4.05
CA ARG A 578 -61.99 -6.48 -4.40
C ARG A 578 -61.38 -5.16 -4.86
N ARG A 579 -62.06 -4.41 -5.74
CA ARG A 579 -61.62 -3.07 -6.20
C ARG A 579 -61.60 -2.03 -5.09
N GLN A 580 -62.49 -2.12 -4.11
CA GLN A 580 -62.52 -1.19 -2.98
C GLN A 580 -61.37 -1.44 -1.99
N GLY A 581 -60.97 -2.70 -1.75
CA GLY A 581 -59.84 -3.05 -0.88
C GLY A 581 -58.46 -2.68 -1.45
N ILE A 582 -58.30 -2.73 -2.78
CA ILE A 582 -57.00 -2.46 -3.44
C ILE A 582 -56.74 -0.95 -3.63
N ARG A 583 -57.78 -0.10 -3.65
CA ARG A 583 -57.65 1.36 -3.87
C ARG A 583 -56.74 2.10 -2.87
N PRO A 584 -56.85 1.88 -1.55
CA PRO A 584 -55.91 2.44 -0.58
C PRO A 584 -54.48 1.93 -0.78
N MET A 585 -54.32 0.67 -1.19
CA MET A 585 -53.02 0.02 -1.41
C MET A 585 -52.24 0.70 -2.54
N TRP A 586 -52.91 1.22 -3.57
CA TRP A 586 -52.26 1.97 -4.65
C TRP A 586 -51.59 3.26 -4.20
N ARG A 587 -52.17 3.93 -3.19
CA ARG A 587 -51.58 5.16 -2.64
C ARG A 587 -50.26 4.85 -1.94
N VAL A 588 -50.22 3.75 -1.19
CA VAL A 588 -49.03 3.28 -0.49
C VAL A 588 -47.95 2.85 -1.49
N ARG A 589 -48.33 2.10 -2.52
CA ARG A 589 -47.43 1.71 -3.62
C ARG A 589 -46.80 2.92 -4.29
N GLU A 590 -47.61 3.92 -4.64
CA GLU A 590 -47.09 5.11 -5.32
C GLU A 590 -46.14 5.89 -4.41
N HIS A 591 -46.42 5.95 -3.10
CA HIS A 591 -45.51 6.56 -2.13
C HIS A 591 -44.18 5.78 -2.01
N MET A 592 -44.22 4.44 -1.98
CA MET A 592 -43.04 3.57 -2.04
C MET A 592 -42.23 3.78 -3.32
N ALA A 593 -42.89 3.74 -4.48
CA ALA A 593 -42.26 3.93 -5.78
C ALA A 593 -41.68 5.35 -5.92
N PHE A 594 -42.38 6.37 -5.44
CA PHE A 594 -41.91 7.76 -5.43
C PHE A 594 -40.63 7.90 -4.61
N LEU A 595 -40.59 7.34 -3.39
CA LEU A 595 -39.41 7.41 -2.54
C LEU A 595 -38.21 6.71 -3.19
N ILE A 596 -38.39 5.47 -3.67
CA ILE A 596 -37.33 4.66 -4.30
C ILE A 596 -36.82 5.32 -5.59
N ARG A 597 -37.72 5.80 -6.46
CA ARG A 597 -37.36 6.49 -7.71
C ARG A 597 -36.57 7.77 -7.46
N ASN A 598 -37.00 8.59 -6.50
CA ASN A 598 -36.26 9.81 -6.15
C ASN A 598 -34.91 9.51 -5.52
N LEU A 599 -34.81 8.48 -4.68
CA LEU A 599 -33.56 8.06 -4.07
C LEU A 599 -32.57 7.58 -5.14
N GLN A 600 -33.02 6.75 -6.07
CA GLN A 600 -32.22 6.30 -7.20
C GLN A 600 -31.76 7.45 -8.09
N PHE A 601 -32.66 8.39 -8.41
CA PHE A 601 -32.32 9.57 -9.20
C PHE A 601 -31.26 10.45 -8.52
N TYR A 602 -31.38 10.66 -7.20
CA TYR A 602 -30.37 11.37 -6.43
C TYR A 602 -29.00 10.69 -6.49
N ILE A 603 -28.95 9.37 -6.26
CA ILE A 603 -27.66 8.65 -6.23
C ILE A 603 -27.04 8.60 -7.64
N GLN A 604 -27.81 8.34 -8.69
CA GLN A 604 -27.26 8.23 -10.04
C GLN A 604 -26.86 9.59 -10.63
N VAL A 605 -27.72 10.61 -10.53
CA VAL A 605 -27.49 11.89 -11.22
C VAL A 605 -26.75 12.89 -10.35
N ASP A 606 -27.17 13.11 -9.11
CA ASP A 606 -26.55 14.16 -8.28
C ASP A 606 -25.25 13.68 -7.63
N VAL A 607 -25.12 12.38 -7.33
CA VAL A 607 -23.92 11.81 -6.70
C VAL A 607 -22.96 11.23 -7.73
N ILE A 608 -23.31 10.12 -8.40
CA ILE A 608 -22.40 9.39 -9.29
C ILE A 608 -21.94 10.26 -10.46
N GLU A 609 -22.87 10.83 -11.23
CA GLU A 609 -22.51 11.60 -12.43
C GLU A 609 -21.78 12.92 -12.09
N SER A 610 -22.14 13.58 -10.99
CA SER A 610 -21.42 14.78 -10.54
C SER A 610 -19.99 14.46 -10.10
N GLN A 611 -19.80 13.42 -9.31
CA GLN A 611 -18.47 13.03 -8.82
C GLN A 611 -17.61 12.46 -9.96
N TRP A 612 -18.22 11.77 -10.92
CA TRP A 612 -17.52 11.26 -12.10
C TRP A 612 -16.91 12.38 -12.94
N LYS A 613 -17.67 13.47 -13.18
CA LYS A 613 -17.16 14.64 -13.90
C LYS A 613 -15.97 15.29 -13.20
N VAL A 614 -16.03 15.41 -11.87
CA VAL A 614 -14.91 15.93 -11.06
C VAL A 614 -13.68 15.05 -11.22
N LEU A 615 -13.84 13.72 -11.09
CA LEU A 615 -12.75 12.78 -11.30
C LEU A 615 -12.17 12.90 -12.72
N GLN A 616 -13.01 12.96 -13.74
CA GLN A 616 -12.57 13.05 -15.13
C GLN A 616 -11.75 14.33 -15.39
N THR A 617 -12.20 15.48 -14.89
CA THR A 617 -11.42 16.74 -15.00
C THR A 617 -10.06 16.61 -14.31
N HIS A 618 -10.01 16.02 -13.10
CA HIS A 618 -8.73 15.80 -12.42
C HIS A 618 -7.81 14.81 -13.14
N ILE A 619 -8.34 13.79 -13.81
CA ILE A 619 -7.55 12.84 -14.62
C ILE A 619 -6.94 13.54 -15.85
N GLU A 620 -7.70 14.44 -16.47
CA GLU A 620 -7.25 15.20 -17.65
C GLU A 620 -6.20 16.28 -17.29
N ASP A 621 -6.32 16.90 -16.11
CA ASP A 621 -5.42 17.96 -15.64
C ASP A 621 -4.12 17.44 -15.00
N SER A 622 -4.13 16.24 -14.41
CA SER A 622 -2.99 15.69 -13.65
C SER A 622 -2.04 14.87 -14.50
N GLN A 623 -0.74 14.96 -14.22
CA GLN A 623 0.32 14.14 -14.81
C GLN A 623 1.13 13.35 -13.76
N ASP A 624 0.69 13.36 -12.50
CA ASP A 624 1.33 12.63 -11.39
C ASP A 624 0.44 11.43 -10.99
N PHE A 625 1.02 10.22 -11.01
CA PHE A 625 0.34 9.00 -10.60
C PHE A 625 -0.12 9.02 -9.13
N THR A 626 0.65 9.65 -8.23
CA THR A 626 0.31 9.71 -6.80
C THR A 626 -0.90 10.60 -6.52
N GLU A 627 -0.99 11.74 -7.21
CA GLU A 627 -2.16 12.62 -7.15
C GLU A 627 -3.40 11.92 -7.71
N LEU A 628 -3.25 11.22 -8.84
CA LEU A 628 -4.30 10.44 -9.47
C LEU A 628 -4.91 9.37 -8.53
N VAL A 629 -4.07 8.64 -7.79
CA VAL A 629 -4.52 7.70 -6.76
C VAL A 629 -5.28 8.42 -5.65
N GLY A 630 -4.78 9.59 -5.21
CA GLY A 630 -5.46 10.44 -4.23
C GLY A 630 -6.86 10.87 -4.67
N PHE A 631 -6.98 11.44 -5.88
CA PHE A 631 -8.27 11.87 -6.44
C PHE A 631 -9.27 10.71 -6.58
N HIS A 632 -8.80 9.52 -6.92
CA HIS A 632 -9.66 8.34 -7.01
C HIS A 632 -10.16 7.85 -5.64
N GLN A 633 -9.29 7.88 -4.63
CA GLN A 633 -9.69 7.57 -3.25
C GLN A 633 -10.70 8.59 -2.72
N GLU A 634 -10.49 9.88 -3.01
CA GLU A 634 -11.44 10.95 -2.69
C GLU A 634 -12.78 10.72 -3.40
N TYR A 635 -12.77 10.44 -4.70
CA TYR A 635 -13.97 10.08 -5.48
C TYR A 635 -14.76 8.92 -4.85
N LEU A 636 -14.08 7.81 -4.53
CA LEU A 636 -14.73 6.67 -3.88
C LEU A 636 -15.29 7.00 -2.50
N SER A 637 -14.54 7.75 -1.69
CA SER A 637 -15.00 8.19 -0.37
C SER A 637 -16.22 9.12 -0.48
N ALA A 638 -16.24 9.98 -1.49
CA ALA A 638 -17.36 10.86 -1.80
C ALA A 638 -18.59 10.06 -2.24
N LEU A 639 -18.43 9.04 -3.09
CA LEU A 639 -19.54 8.16 -3.50
C LEU A 639 -20.17 7.43 -2.32
N ILE A 640 -19.37 6.83 -1.44
CA ILE A 640 -19.88 6.06 -0.29
C ILE A 640 -20.59 6.99 0.71
N SER A 641 -19.98 8.14 1.01
CA SER A 641 -20.53 9.09 1.98
C SER A 641 -21.80 9.78 1.47
N GLN A 642 -21.82 10.23 0.22
CA GLN A 642 -22.97 10.91 -0.40
C GLN A 642 -24.14 9.95 -0.72
N SER A 643 -23.85 8.65 -0.88
CA SER A 643 -24.87 7.59 -1.01
C SER A 643 -25.43 7.10 0.34
N PHE A 644 -25.02 7.71 1.46
CA PHE A 644 -25.42 7.38 2.84
C PHE A 644 -25.01 5.98 3.32
N LEU A 645 -24.02 5.35 2.68
CA LEU A 645 -23.54 4.02 3.05
C LEU A 645 -22.67 4.03 4.31
N ASP A 646 -22.04 5.16 4.63
CA ASP A 646 -21.26 5.34 5.85
C ASP A 646 -22.13 5.55 7.10
N ILE A 647 -23.35 6.08 6.91
CA ILE A 647 -24.24 6.42 8.01
C ILE A 647 -25.10 5.21 8.33
N GLY A 648 -24.61 4.37 9.26
CA GLY A 648 -25.27 3.11 9.62
C GLY A 648 -26.73 3.25 10.08
N ALA A 649 -27.17 4.40 10.60
CA ALA A 649 -28.59 4.64 10.90
C ALA A 649 -29.45 4.80 9.64
N VAL A 650 -29.00 5.60 8.67
CA VAL A 650 -29.71 5.84 7.40
C VAL A 650 -29.69 4.58 6.54
N SER A 651 -28.54 3.93 6.42
CA SER A 651 -28.40 2.67 5.68
C SER A 651 -29.35 1.58 6.21
N ARG A 652 -29.46 1.39 7.53
CA ARG A 652 -30.41 0.44 8.13
C ARG A 652 -31.88 0.79 7.86
N ILE A 653 -32.23 2.07 7.86
CA ILE A 653 -33.61 2.50 7.56
C ILE A 653 -33.92 2.27 6.08
N LEU A 654 -33.00 2.60 5.18
CA LEU A 654 -33.15 2.33 3.74
C LEU A 654 -33.23 0.83 3.44
N ASP A 655 -32.44 0.01 4.12
CA ASP A 655 -32.51 -1.45 4.05
C ASP A 655 -33.88 -1.99 4.47
N SER A 656 -34.39 -1.51 5.61
CA SER A 656 -35.73 -1.83 6.10
C SER A 656 -36.82 -1.39 5.11
N ILE A 657 -36.69 -0.19 4.52
CA ILE A 657 -37.62 0.30 3.49
C ILE A 657 -37.62 -0.60 2.26
N MET A 658 -36.45 -0.98 1.73
CA MET A 658 -36.36 -1.87 0.57
C MET A 658 -37.00 -3.24 0.85
N LYS A 659 -36.76 -3.81 2.04
CA LYS A 659 -37.39 -5.07 2.48
C LYS A 659 -38.91 -4.96 2.58
N LEU A 660 -39.43 -3.87 3.16
CA LEU A 660 -40.88 -3.62 3.25
C LEU A 660 -41.50 -3.49 1.85
N CYS A 661 -40.84 -2.82 0.91
CA CYS A 661 -41.29 -2.73 -0.48
C CYS A 661 -41.37 -4.11 -1.15
N LEU A 662 -40.36 -4.98 -0.96
CA LEU A 662 -40.37 -6.33 -1.53
C LEU A 662 -41.45 -7.23 -0.89
N GLN A 663 -41.62 -7.16 0.44
CA GLN A 663 -42.68 -7.86 1.15
C GLN A 663 -44.08 -7.41 0.69
N PHE A 664 -44.24 -6.10 0.47
CA PHE A 664 -45.47 -5.54 -0.09
C PHE A 664 -45.76 -6.07 -1.50
N CYS A 665 -44.76 -6.10 -2.39
CA CYS A 665 -44.92 -6.70 -3.73
C CYS A 665 -45.34 -8.17 -3.67
N TRP A 666 -44.69 -8.97 -2.80
CA TRP A 666 -45.00 -10.39 -2.66
C TRP A 666 -46.43 -10.63 -2.12
N ASN A 667 -46.86 -9.85 -1.14
CA ASN A 667 -48.20 -9.94 -0.58
C ASN A 667 -49.29 -9.51 -1.58
N ILE A 668 -49.00 -8.52 -2.44
CA ILE A 668 -49.91 -8.09 -3.50
C ILE A 668 -50.08 -9.18 -4.56
N GLU A 669 -48.98 -9.80 -5.01
CA GLU A 669 -49.04 -10.87 -6.00
C GLU A 669 -49.73 -12.13 -5.46
N ASN A 670 -49.59 -12.43 -4.16
CA ASN A 670 -50.24 -13.57 -3.51
C ASN A 670 -51.65 -13.26 -2.97
N HIS A 671 -52.17 -12.05 -3.17
CA HIS A 671 -53.47 -11.62 -2.66
C HIS A 671 -54.64 -12.44 -3.27
N GLU A 672 -54.41 -13.14 -4.38
CA GLU A 672 -55.38 -14.11 -4.93
C GLU A 672 -55.54 -15.37 -4.09
N SER A 673 -54.49 -15.77 -3.35
CA SER A 673 -54.44 -17.03 -2.59
C SER A 673 -54.91 -16.88 -1.13
N ASN A 674 -54.69 -15.71 -0.49
CA ASN A 674 -55.15 -15.41 0.87
C ASN A 674 -55.43 -13.90 1.06
N PRO A 675 -56.66 -13.48 1.38
CA PRO A 675 -57.01 -12.07 1.57
C PRO A 675 -56.59 -11.57 2.97
N ASN A 676 -55.28 -11.47 3.21
CA ASN A 676 -54.73 -10.93 4.46
C ASN A 676 -54.63 -9.39 4.36
N THR A 677 -55.75 -8.68 4.56
CA THR A 677 -55.79 -7.20 4.54
C THR A 677 -55.02 -6.57 5.70
N SER A 678 -55.04 -7.19 6.89
CA SER A 678 -54.36 -6.67 8.09
C SER A 678 -52.83 -6.70 7.99
N GLY A 679 -52.26 -7.70 7.31
CA GLY A 679 -50.81 -7.79 7.10
C GLY A 679 -50.29 -6.67 6.18
N LEU A 680 -51.08 -6.27 5.18
CA LEU A 680 -50.74 -5.17 4.27
C LEU A 680 -50.88 -3.80 4.94
N GLU A 681 -51.87 -3.63 5.83
CA GLU A 681 -52.02 -2.41 6.64
C GLU A 681 -50.81 -2.22 7.58
N ASN A 682 -50.36 -3.29 8.25
CA ASN A 682 -49.17 -3.24 9.11
C ASN A 682 -47.90 -2.84 8.35
N ILE A 683 -47.68 -3.42 7.15
CA ILE A 683 -46.53 -3.06 6.30
C ILE A 683 -46.60 -1.60 5.87
N SER A 684 -47.80 -1.08 5.58
CA SER A 684 -48.00 0.32 5.22
C SER A 684 -47.68 1.27 6.38
N GLU A 685 -48.15 0.95 7.59
CA GLU A 685 -47.87 1.76 8.78
C GLU A 685 -46.37 1.77 9.10
N GLU A 686 -45.72 0.61 9.04
CA GLU A 686 -44.27 0.51 9.26
C GLU A 686 -43.49 1.30 8.21
N PHE A 687 -43.85 1.18 6.92
CA PHE A 687 -43.21 1.96 5.86
C PHE A 687 -43.34 3.47 6.09
N ASN A 688 -44.53 3.95 6.48
CA ASN A 688 -44.75 5.36 6.78
C ASN A 688 -43.89 5.82 7.97
N GLN A 689 -43.78 5.02 9.02
CA GLN A 689 -42.94 5.33 10.18
C GLN A 689 -41.45 5.42 9.79
N LYS A 690 -40.95 4.45 9.01
CA LYS A 690 -39.56 4.44 8.53
C LYS A 690 -39.27 5.59 7.57
N SER A 691 -40.20 5.90 6.65
CA SER A 691 -40.08 7.00 5.69
C SER A 691 -40.04 8.37 6.38
N ASN A 692 -40.88 8.59 7.40
CA ASN A 692 -40.85 9.81 8.22
C ASN A 692 -39.56 9.91 9.06
N SER A 693 -39.09 8.78 9.60
CA SER A 693 -37.83 8.72 10.34
C SER A 693 -36.64 9.06 9.45
N LEU A 694 -36.61 8.51 8.22
CA LEU A 694 -35.61 8.82 7.21
C LEU A 694 -35.60 10.32 6.89
N TYR A 695 -36.76 10.90 6.60
CA TYR A 695 -36.88 12.33 6.29
C TYR A 695 -36.40 13.20 7.46
N THR A 696 -36.75 12.85 8.70
CA THR A 696 -36.34 13.59 9.90
C THR A 696 -34.82 13.54 10.12
N ILE A 697 -34.21 12.37 9.92
CA ILE A 697 -32.75 12.18 10.04
C ILE A 697 -32.02 12.96 8.94
N LEU A 698 -32.50 12.90 7.70
CA LEU A 698 -31.90 13.61 6.57
C LEU A 698 -32.08 15.13 6.69
N ARG A 699 -33.18 15.62 7.28
CA ARG A 699 -33.44 17.04 7.56
C ARG A 699 -32.57 17.59 8.69
N SER A 700 -32.04 16.73 9.57
CA SER A 700 -31.24 17.18 10.72
C SER A 700 -30.10 18.09 10.26
N SER A 701 -29.89 19.21 10.97
CA SER A 701 -28.97 20.29 10.58
C SER A 701 -27.53 19.83 10.41
N LYS A 702 -27.14 18.71 11.04
CA LYS A 702 -25.81 18.10 10.90
C LYS A 702 -25.54 17.50 9.52
N LEU A 703 -26.56 17.03 8.80
CA LEU A 703 -26.41 16.50 7.45
C LEU A 703 -26.73 17.56 6.38
N ALA A 704 -27.81 18.32 6.57
CA ALA A 704 -28.27 19.28 5.56
C ALA A 704 -27.38 20.53 5.40
N GLY A 705 -26.55 20.86 6.40
CA GLY A 705 -25.60 21.97 6.37
C GLY A 705 -24.13 21.57 6.19
N SER A 706 -23.83 20.28 6.04
CA SER A 706 -22.46 19.79 5.93
C SER A 706 -21.96 19.80 4.49
N GLN A 707 -20.68 20.08 4.28
CA GLN A 707 -20.01 19.87 2.98
C GLN A 707 -20.05 18.41 2.49
N ARG A 708 -20.42 17.47 3.36
CA ARG A 708 -20.51 16.03 3.05
C ARG A 708 -21.62 15.66 2.07
N ALA A 709 -22.65 16.49 1.88
CA ALA A 709 -23.74 16.19 0.95
C ALA A 709 -24.34 17.48 0.35
N PRO A 710 -23.63 18.14 -0.60
CA PRO A 710 -24.06 19.42 -1.16
C PRO A 710 -25.42 19.33 -1.88
N PHE A 711 -25.73 18.17 -2.45
CA PHE A 711 -26.98 17.92 -3.17
C PHE A 711 -28.13 17.40 -2.29
N LEU A 712 -27.88 17.09 -1.01
CA LEU A 712 -28.89 16.58 -0.10
C LEU A 712 -30.07 17.54 0.06
N ARG A 713 -29.83 18.85 0.03
CA ARG A 713 -30.90 19.85 0.08
C ARG A 713 -31.82 19.77 -1.14
N ARG A 714 -31.27 19.52 -2.33
CA ARG A 714 -32.06 19.32 -3.55
C ARG A 714 -32.88 18.03 -3.46
N PHE A 715 -32.31 16.96 -2.92
CA PHE A 715 -33.03 15.71 -2.67
C PHE A 715 -34.19 15.89 -1.68
N LEU A 716 -33.96 16.55 -0.55
CA LEU A 716 -35.02 16.85 0.43
C LEU A 716 -36.14 17.71 -0.16
N LEU A 717 -35.80 18.67 -1.03
CA LEU A 717 -36.78 19.47 -1.76
C LEU A 717 -37.57 18.60 -2.75
N ARG A 718 -36.93 17.68 -3.48
CA ARG A 718 -37.66 16.75 -4.38
C ARG A 718 -38.59 15.83 -3.61
N LEU A 719 -38.15 15.29 -2.47
CA LEU A 719 -38.97 14.44 -1.62
C LEU A 719 -40.17 15.18 -1.01
N ASN A 720 -39.99 16.44 -0.62
CA ASN A 720 -41.02 17.21 0.09
C ASN A 720 -41.56 18.41 -0.71
N PHE A 721 -41.51 18.37 -2.04
CA PHE A 721 -41.95 19.49 -2.89
C PHE A 721 -43.41 19.88 -2.60
N ASN A 722 -44.28 18.90 -2.37
CA ASN A 722 -45.70 19.09 -2.04
C ASN A 722 -45.97 19.28 -0.53
N SER A 723 -44.94 19.48 0.30
CA SER A 723 -45.05 19.51 1.78
C SER A 723 -45.69 18.25 2.41
N PHE A 724 -45.65 17.13 1.70
CA PHE A 724 -46.28 15.87 2.10
C PHE A 724 -45.77 15.33 3.44
N TYR A 725 -44.45 15.36 3.66
CA TYR A 725 -43.84 14.88 4.91
C TYR A 725 -44.09 15.86 6.08
N GLU A 726 -44.23 17.16 5.82
CA GLU A 726 -44.61 18.14 6.84
C GLU A 726 -46.09 18.03 7.24
N ALA A 727 -46.97 17.71 6.29
CA ALA A 727 -48.38 17.45 6.55
C ALA A 727 -48.60 16.11 7.28
N THR A 728 -47.79 15.09 6.99
CA THR A 728 -47.85 13.76 7.63
C THR A 728 -47.33 13.81 9.08
N THR A 729 -46.22 14.53 9.33
CA THR A 729 -45.68 14.74 10.68
C THR A 729 -46.58 15.59 11.58
N ARG A 730 -47.38 16.49 11.00
CA ARG A 730 -48.43 17.25 11.71
C ARG A 730 -49.75 16.48 11.89
N GLY A 731 -49.84 15.23 11.42
CA GLY A 731 -51.02 14.39 11.57
C GLY A 731 -52.20 14.73 10.65
N LEU A 732 -52.01 15.55 9.61
CA LEU A 732 -53.08 16.02 8.71
C LEU A 732 -53.37 15.07 7.55
N LEU A 733 -52.45 14.15 7.23
CA LEU A 733 -52.58 13.17 6.14
C LEU A 733 -52.23 11.77 6.67
N ASN A 734 -53.24 10.94 6.97
CA ASN A 734 -53.06 9.50 7.14
C ASN A 734 -53.31 8.81 5.80
N VAL A 735 -52.25 8.28 5.19
CA VAL A 735 -52.33 7.57 3.89
C VAL A 735 -53.25 6.33 3.96
N VAL A 736 -53.36 5.73 5.15
CA VAL A 736 -54.09 4.48 5.42
C VAL A 736 -55.60 4.70 5.59
N ARG A 737 -56.05 5.86 6.09
CA ARG A 737 -57.49 6.14 6.28
C ARG A 737 -58.02 7.06 5.20
N GLN A 738 -59.05 6.61 4.48
CA GLN A 738 -59.84 7.51 3.64
C GLN A 738 -60.36 8.67 4.50
N ARG A 739 -60.32 9.91 3.96
CA ARG A 739 -61.10 11.01 4.53
C ARG A 739 -62.52 10.49 4.76
N PRO A 740 -63.12 10.67 5.95
CA PRO A 740 -64.56 10.49 6.05
C PRO A 740 -65.20 11.38 4.99
N ALA A 741 -66.03 10.78 4.13
CA ALA A 741 -66.81 11.53 3.17
C ALA A 741 -67.59 12.58 3.96
N LEU A 742 -67.29 13.86 3.72
CA LEU A 742 -68.16 14.94 4.17
C LEU A 742 -69.50 14.72 3.45
N PRO A 743 -70.63 14.57 4.17
CA PRO A 743 -71.93 14.61 3.52
C PRO A 743 -72.07 15.99 2.85
N LEU A 744 -72.51 15.95 1.59
CA LEU A 744 -72.70 17.08 0.66
C LEU A 744 -73.37 18.30 1.29
#